data_AF-A0A5C6BA43-F1
#
_entry.id   AF-A0A5C6BA43-F1
#
_cell.length_a   1.000
_cell.length_b   1.000
_cell.length_c   1.000
_cell.angle_alpha   90.00
_cell.angle_beta   90.00
_cell.angle_gamma   90.00
#
_symmetry.space_group_name_H-M   'P 1'
#
loop_
_entity.id
_entity.type
_entity.pdbx_description
1 polymer ?
#
loop_
_entity_poly.entity_id
_entity_poly.type
_entity_poly.pdbx_seq_one_letter_code
_entity_poly.pdbx_strand_id
1 'polypeptide(L)'
;MIRFSFASLPICSLIFGFVLLVSALASYLGVWTAPAIAWIALSALSLLAAGIDSLRLTRRCSRPGPGSESAPEQFARWIQQQSDDLLARERTINAKALALQQLMQFPDALDLGRGTADVLAHEKTPGPGSIDPMARHDRELLDLIESKTHDVFDKIKRDHYRKADGEGKSIDTNAIRQDAHSLVMDVAKIYRPDQEDPFLQTNMELLARASGRGALRLLVALERLPGGVAQYDFQTIYRFVGNAVRTYGAYQKAKPYLDVASGLFLAGRVVASTNPVTLAAWWAASRATTYGASRLGLHVVDQQAVGLIRQLVEIIAIEVASLYSPMIRYRDIHWIYGVELVHLVSELQLSDKARMSAMREIAALQLPDEYARVSLLRHLAAGTTSRPDRYRPADVLSAADRSRVAQFLETFVLTHGLAAGGSGVSRAAIDQWQTAASQRLDVQFQATEIDATPEQQLQSCVWSLAAFLLEHGELEPEAMLNHLQDTKTWKSSDTSDQSRWQDSLLSDPPFIYQWPAVKPKTPLCNDFLADLAKLSAHCCSPQWEPIQNNESPESIRVMRSPGVDAVSVTAYHLRGDGREWMQEYQRETERVLVAEMKQNPTPPIPPATQTALQCLSGGKPLRFLYSDVTFHSSAKHVIKDALVTCIDSELIVFSHHQIAGAEDELIHVHCRWPLGEVRAEKISGYVRSDCRLFRSGSSDESAKTVVITGSMLRSYDTYFQALLDSVTR
;
A
#
# COMPACT_ATOMS: atom_id res chain seq x y z
N MET A 1 14.26 51.80 13.36
CA MET A 1 15.19 52.76 12.73
C MET A 1 16.54 52.06 12.53
N ILE A 2 16.64 51.21 11.49
CA ILE A 2 17.89 50.54 11.10
C ILE A 2 18.03 50.79 9.61
N ARG A 3 18.91 51.73 9.24
CA ARG A 3 19.35 51.93 7.86
C ARG A 3 20.18 50.70 7.49
N PHE A 4 19.60 49.76 6.76
CA PHE A 4 20.38 48.73 6.08
C PHE A 4 21.26 49.43 5.05
N SER A 5 22.55 49.55 5.38
CA SER A 5 23.54 50.11 4.48
C SER A 5 23.81 49.09 3.39
N PHE A 6 23.24 49.31 2.19
CA PHE A 6 23.51 48.57 0.95
C PHE A 6 24.98 48.67 0.46
N ALA A 7 25.90 49.13 1.30
CA ALA A 7 27.29 49.45 0.95
C ALA A 7 28.27 48.26 1.08
N SER A 8 27.78 47.02 1.22
CA SER A 8 28.59 45.85 1.59
C SER A 8 28.72 44.76 0.51
N LEU A 9 28.12 44.92 -0.67
CA LEU A 9 28.33 44.00 -1.78
C LEU A 9 29.37 44.59 -2.75
N PRO A 10 30.24 43.76 -3.36
CA PRO A 10 31.16 44.20 -4.41
C PRO A 10 30.36 44.42 -5.71
N ILE A 11 29.48 45.41 -5.66
CA ILE A 11 28.50 45.73 -6.71
C ILE A 11 29.23 46.02 -8.02
N CYS A 12 30.42 46.63 -7.95
CA CYS A 12 31.23 46.91 -9.13
C CYS A 12 31.75 45.64 -9.82
N SER A 13 32.21 44.63 -9.08
CA SER A 13 32.70 43.38 -9.69
C SER A 13 31.57 42.51 -10.23
N LEU A 14 30.41 42.51 -9.56
CA LEU A 14 29.20 41.82 -10.02
C LEU A 14 28.61 42.44 -11.28
N ILE A 15 28.52 43.77 -11.35
CA ILE A 15 28.04 44.48 -12.55
C ILE A 15 29.00 44.24 -13.71
N PHE A 16 30.31 44.32 -13.50
CA PHE A 16 31.29 44.06 -14.57
C PHE A 16 31.30 42.59 -15.02
N GLY A 17 31.14 41.64 -14.10
CA GLY A 17 31.00 40.22 -14.42
C GLY A 17 29.75 39.94 -15.25
N PHE A 18 28.63 40.60 -14.93
CA PHE A 18 27.38 40.46 -15.69
C PHE A 18 27.52 41.05 -17.11
N VAL A 19 28.15 42.21 -17.27
CA VAL A 19 28.39 42.83 -18.59
C VAL A 19 29.33 41.97 -19.45
N LEU A 20 30.33 41.32 -18.85
CA LEU A 20 31.21 40.35 -19.51
C LEU A 20 30.44 39.11 -20.00
N LEU A 21 29.57 38.57 -19.15
CA LEU A 21 28.76 37.39 -19.47
C LEU A 21 27.78 37.67 -20.60
N VAL A 22 27.09 38.81 -20.57
CA VAL A 22 26.14 39.22 -21.62
C VAL A 22 26.87 39.49 -22.94
N SER A 23 28.05 40.14 -22.92
CA SER A 23 28.86 40.35 -24.12
C SER A 23 29.39 39.04 -24.73
N ALA A 24 29.78 38.08 -23.88
CA ALA A 24 30.23 36.75 -24.33
C ALA A 24 29.09 35.93 -24.93
N LEU A 25 27.91 35.98 -24.31
CA LEU A 25 26.71 35.30 -24.81
C LEU A 25 26.24 35.89 -26.15
N ALA A 26 26.25 37.22 -26.29
CA ALA A 26 25.90 37.91 -27.53
C ALA A 26 26.87 37.60 -28.69
N SER A 27 28.15 37.38 -28.36
CA SER A 27 29.17 36.98 -29.35
C SER A 27 29.05 35.50 -29.73
N TYR A 28 28.69 34.62 -28.79
CA TYR A 28 28.46 33.19 -29.05
C TYR A 28 27.21 32.96 -29.92
N LEU A 29 26.18 33.79 -29.75
CA LEU A 29 24.96 33.76 -30.56
C LEU A 29 25.11 34.43 -31.94
N GLY A 30 26.32 34.89 -32.30
CA GLY A 30 26.62 35.45 -33.62
C GLY A 30 25.99 36.81 -33.90
N VAL A 31 25.43 37.48 -32.88
CA VAL A 31 24.72 38.76 -33.03
C VAL A 31 25.72 39.92 -33.16
N TRP A 32 26.95 39.77 -32.67
CA TRP A 32 27.95 40.84 -32.70
C TRP A 32 29.40 40.32 -32.74
N THR A 33 30.27 40.92 -33.57
CA THR A 33 31.71 40.61 -33.65
C THR A 33 32.54 41.82 -33.20
N ALA A 34 32.93 41.85 -31.92
CA ALA A 34 33.80 42.90 -31.41
C ALA A 34 35.29 42.64 -31.75
N PRO A 35 36.09 43.66 -32.07
CA PRO A 35 37.52 43.51 -32.34
C PRO A 35 38.26 43.03 -31.08
N ALA A 36 39.33 42.24 -31.25
CA ALA A 36 40.08 41.60 -30.15
C ALA A 36 40.58 42.57 -29.06
N ILE A 37 40.80 43.84 -29.42
CA ILE A 37 41.22 44.91 -28.49
C ILE A 37 40.14 45.22 -27.45
N ALA A 38 38.85 45.09 -27.80
CA ALA A 38 37.74 45.33 -26.88
C ALA A 38 37.66 44.25 -25.78
N TRP A 39 37.98 43.01 -26.11
CA TRP A 39 38.03 41.90 -25.15
C TRP A 39 39.16 42.07 -24.12
N ILE A 40 40.33 42.51 -24.59
CA ILE A 40 41.47 42.78 -23.72
C ILE A 40 41.13 43.95 -22.77
N ALA A 41 40.50 45.02 -23.28
CA ALA A 41 40.08 46.15 -22.44
C ALA A 41 39.04 45.75 -21.37
N LEU A 42 38.05 44.91 -21.71
CA LEU A 42 37.06 44.43 -20.73
C LEU A 42 37.70 43.55 -19.64
N SER A 43 38.64 42.67 -20.02
CA SER A 43 39.34 41.81 -19.05
C SER A 43 40.22 42.64 -18.08
N ALA A 44 40.92 43.66 -18.59
CA ALA A 44 41.75 44.54 -17.77
C ALA A 44 40.93 45.35 -16.75
N LEU A 45 39.73 45.81 -17.13
CA LEU A 45 38.85 46.54 -16.22
C LEU A 45 38.31 45.66 -15.07
N SER A 46 38.03 44.40 -15.35
CA SER A 46 37.55 43.45 -14.32
C SER A 46 38.63 43.13 -13.26
N LEU A 47 39.90 43.04 -13.68
CA LEU A 47 41.03 42.85 -12.77
C LEU A 47 41.29 44.09 -11.91
N LEU A 48 41.15 45.29 -12.47
CA LEU A 48 41.26 46.54 -11.72
C LEU A 48 40.14 46.69 -10.66
N ALA A 49 38.91 46.32 -10.99
CA ALA A 49 37.80 46.33 -10.05
C ALA A 49 38.03 45.34 -8.88
N ALA A 50 38.54 44.13 -9.18
CA ALA A 50 38.88 43.14 -8.16
C ALA A 50 40.04 43.60 -7.25
N GLY A 51 41.03 44.31 -7.80
CA GLY A 51 42.13 44.88 -7.02
C GLY A 51 41.70 45.99 -6.06
N ILE A 52 40.72 46.81 -6.46
CA ILE A 52 40.18 47.88 -5.60
C ILE A 52 39.37 47.30 -4.44
N ASP A 53 38.62 46.23 -4.67
CA ASP A 53 37.85 45.55 -3.63
C ASP A 53 38.75 44.80 -2.63
N SER A 54 39.86 44.20 -3.08
CA SER A 54 40.83 43.54 -2.18
C SER A 54 41.59 44.53 -1.28
N LEU A 55 41.92 45.72 -1.79
CA LEU A 55 42.52 46.82 -1.02
C LEU A 55 41.56 47.43 0.01
N ARG A 56 40.25 47.44 -0.27
CA ARG A 56 39.23 47.89 0.69
C ARG A 56 39.02 46.90 1.84
N LEU A 57 39.11 45.60 1.55
CA LEU A 57 38.97 44.55 2.57
C LEU A 57 40.19 44.48 3.51
N THR A 58 41.40 44.62 2.96
CA THR A 58 42.64 44.58 3.76
C THR A 58 42.79 45.76 4.72
N ARG A 59 42.35 46.97 4.34
CA ARG A 59 42.37 48.14 5.23
C ARG A 59 41.43 48.07 6.44
N ARG A 60 40.44 47.17 6.45
CA ARG A 60 39.52 47.00 7.60
C ARG A 60 39.99 45.96 8.62
N CYS A 61 40.90 45.05 8.27
CA CYS A 61 41.42 44.05 9.19
C CYS A 61 42.53 44.57 10.14
N SER A 62 43.08 45.76 9.90
CA SER A 62 44.19 46.33 10.70
C SER A 62 43.75 47.35 11.75
N ARG A 63 42.76 47.02 12.59
CA ARG A 63 42.51 47.76 13.84
C ARG A 63 42.75 46.84 15.04
N PRO A 64 43.85 47.02 15.80
CA PRO A 64 44.05 46.30 17.04
C PRO A 64 43.24 47.00 18.15
N GLY A 65 42.29 46.27 18.75
CA GLY A 65 41.63 46.68 20.01
C GLY A 65 42.26 45.95 21.20
N PRO A 66 42.49 46.61 22.34
CA PRO A 66 43.24 46.03 23.46
C PRO A 66 42.37 45.14 24.38
N GLY A 67 43.03 44.11 24.90
CA GLY A 67 42.73 43.20 26.03
C GLY A 67 41.38 43.21 26.75
N SER A 68 40.75 42.03 26.82
CA SER A 68 40.39 41.36 28.09
C SER A 68 40.04 39.89 27.84
N GLU A 69 40.68 38.98 28.58
CA GLU A 69 40.64 37.51 28.42
C GLU A 69 39.33 36.82 28.87
N SER A 70 38.17 37.48 28.75
CA SER A 70 36.85 36.83 28.89
C SER A 70 35.84 37.20 27.81
N ALA A 71 36.19 38.14 26.93
CA ALA A 71 35.38 38.52 25.77
C ALA A 71 35.27 37.45 24.65
N PRO A 72 36.31 36.64 24.32
CA PRO A 72 36.23 35.78 23.15
C PRO A 72 35.24 34.62 23.32
N GLU A 73 35.08 34.07 24.52
CA GLU A 73 34.09 33.01 24.77
C GLU A 73 32.66 33.55 24.82
N GLN A 74 32.44 34.71 25.43
CA GLN A 74 31.12 35.34 25.43
C GLN A 74 30.73 35.78 24.02
N PHE A 75 31.67 36.31 23.25
CA PHE A 75 31.48 36.65 21.85
C PHE A 75 31.24 35.41 21.00
N ALA A 76 31.98 34.31 21.21
CA ALA A 76 31.76 33.05 20.51
C ALA A 76 30.36 32.48 20.80
N ARG A 77 29.93 32.47 22.08
CA ARG A 77 28.57 32.03 22.46
C ARG A 77 27.48 32.93 21.87
N TRP A 78 27.70 34.24 21.86
CA TRP A 78 26.77 35.18 21.26
C TRP A 78 26.68 35.01 19.73
N ILE A 79 27.81 34.84 19.04
CA ILE A 79 27.87 34.51 17.61
C ILE A 79 27.13 33.21 17.32
N GLN A 80 27.32 32.20 18.16
CA GLN A 80 26.67 30.90 17.99
C GLN A 80 25.16 30.99 18.21
N GLN A 81 24.70 31.70 19.25
CA GLN A 81 23.28 31.98 19.45
C GLN A 81 22.66 32.78 18.30
N GLN A 82 23.36 33.77 17.77
CA GLN A 82 22.88 34.54 16.61
C GLN A 82 22.84 33.68 15.34
N SER A 83 23.84 32.81 15.13
CA SER A 83 23.85 31.81 14.06
C SER A 83 22.64 30.88 14.17
N ASP A 84 22.38 30.33 15.35
CA ASP A 84 21.28 29.39 15.57
C ASP A 84 19.91 30.05 15.39
N ASP A 85 19.73 31.29 15.87
CA ASP A 85 18.49 32.06 15.65
C ASP A 85 18.31 32.43 14.17
N LEU A 86 19.39 32.79 13.46
CA LEU A 86 19.34 33.05 12.02
C LEU A 86 19.02 31.78 11.22
N LEU A 87 19.59 30.63 11.56
CA LEU A 87 19.28 29.35 10.92
C LEU A 87 17.84 28.92 11.21
N ALA A 88 17.33 29.15 12.43
CA ALA A 88 15.93 28.88 12.77
C ALA A 88 14.97 29.79 11.99
N ARG A 89 15.31 31.07 11.82
CA ARG A 89 14.57 32.03 11.00
C ARG A 89 14.63 31.69 9.52
N GLU A 90 15.79 31.30 9.01
CA GLU A 90 15.96 30.86 7.63
C GLU A 90 15.12 29.61 7.36
N ARG A 91 15.15 28.61 8.25
CA ARG A 91 14.29 27.42 8.13
C ARG A 91 12.81 27.76 8.15
N THR A 92 12.37 28.67 9.03
CA THR A 92 10.96 29.10 9.08
C THR A 92 10.56 29.94 7.87
N ILE A 93 11.43 30.80 7.35
CA ILE A 93 11.19 31.56 6.12
C ILE A 93 11.15 30.62 4.92
N ASN A 94 12.08 29.68 4.79
CA ASN A 94 12.08 28.69 3.71
C ASN A 94 10.84 27.79 3.79
N ALA A 95 10.44 27.34 4.98
CA ALA A 95 9.21 26.58 5.16
C ALA A 95 7.96 27.41 4.77
N LYS A 96 7.91 28.69 5.13
CA LYS A 96 6.83 29.61 4.74
C LYS A 96 6.85 29.94 3.25
N ALA A 97 8.02 30.11 2.65
CA ALA A 97 8.20 30.39 1.23
C ALA A 97 7.83 29.17 0.39
N LEU A 98 8.19 27.97 0.83
CA LEU A 98 7.81 26.71 0.20
C LEU A 98 6.30 26.47 0.35
N ALA A 99 5.72 26.76 1.52
CA ALA A 99 4.26 26.72 1.71
C ALA A 99 3.54 27.78 0.86
N LEU A 100 4.07 29.00 0.74
CA LEU A 100 3.53 30.06 -0.13
C LEU A 100 3.67 29.69 -1.61
N GLN A 101 4.79 29.11 -2.01
CA GLN A 101 5.00 28.62 -3.37
C GLN A 101 4.01 27.50 -3.68
N GLN A 102 3.75 26.60 -2.74
CA GLN A 102 2.72 25.57 -2.85
C GLN A 102 1.32 26.20 -2.96
N LEU A 103 0.97 27.17 -2.10
CA LEU A 103 -0.32 27.88 -2.13
C LEU A 103 -0.51 28.69 -3.42
N MET A 104 0.53 29.32 -3.95
CA MET A 104 0.48 30.10 -5.19
C MET A 104 0.47 29.23 -6.45
N GLN A 105 1.03 28.02 -6.38
CA GLN A 105 0.97 27.04 -7.47
C GLN A 105 -0.35 26.23 -7.43
N PHE A 106 -0.98 26.10 -6.26
CA PHE A 106 -2.18 25.28 -6.04
C PHE A 106 -3.05 25.88 -4.90
N PRO A 107 -4.05 26.73 -5.20
CA PRO A 107 -5.01 27.13 -4.18
C PRO A 107 -5.75 25.89 -3.66
N ASP A 108 -6.00 25.83 -2.34
CA ASP A 108 -6.90 24.85 -1.74
C ASP A 108 -8.19 24.73 -2.57
N ALA A 109 -8.75 23.52 -2.63
CA ALA A 109 -9.93 23.19 -3.40
C ALA A 109 -10.94 24.34 -3.38
N LEU A 110 -11.06 25.02 -4.53
CA LEU A 110 -12.09 26.00 -4.79
C LEU A 110 -13.42 25.31 -4.50
N ASP A 111 -14.23 25.89 -3.60
CA ASP A 111 -15.58 25.39 -3.32
C ASP A 111 -16.32 25.26 -4.64
N LEU A 112 -16.60 24.03 -5.08
CA LEU A 112 -17.38 23.75 -6.30
C LEU A 112 -18.76 24.42 -6.24
N GLY A 113 -19.25 24.75 -5.04
CA GLY A 113 -20.50 25.47 -4.82
C GLY A 113 -20.42 27.00 -4.84
N ARG A 114 -19.23 27.62 -4.86
CA ARG A 114 -19.07 29.10 -4.82
C ARG A 114 -18.36 29.71 -6.03
N GLY A 115 -17.79 28.90 -6.92
CA GLY A 115 -16.85 29.36 -7.95
C GLY A 115 -17.37 29.52 -9.38
N THR A 116 -18.63 29.21 -9.70
CA THR A 116 -19.16 29.42 -11.06
C THR A 116 -19.80 30.79 -11.27
N ALA A 117 -19.98 31.59 -10.20
CA ALA A 117 -20.61 32.90 -10.30
C ALA A 117 -19.65 34.05 -10.67
N ASP A 118 -18.36 33.98 -10.30
CA ASP A 118 -17.46 35.15 -10.38
C ASP A 118 -16.36 35.05 -11.47
N VAL A 119 -16.08 33.87 -12.03
CA VAL A 119 -15.00 33.71 -13.03
C VAL A 119 -15.53 33.52 -14.46
N LEU A 120 -16.82 33.23 -14.62
CA LEU A 120 -17.50 33.12 -15.93
C LEU A 120 -18.77 33.99 -15.94
N ALA A 121 -18.62 35.31 -15.81
CA ALA A 121 -19.73 36.26 -15.95
C ALA A 121 -20.27 36.39 -17.40
N HIS A 122 -19.87 35.51 -18.33
CA HIS A 122 -20.44 35.41 -19.67
C HIS A 122 -20.64 33.94 -20.05
N GLU A 123 -21.55 33.25 -19.39
CA GLU A 123 -22.44 32.27 -20.04
C GLU A 123 -23.57 31.86 -19.11
N LYS A 124 -24.78 31.76 -19.68
CA LYS A 124 -26.02 31.47 -18.96
C LYS A 124 -25.91 30.15 -18.18
N THR A 125 -26.04 30.23 -16.86
CA THR A 125 -26.14 29.07 -15.96
C THR A 125 -27.44 28.28 -16.25
N PRO A 126 -27.41 26.95 -16.47
CA PRO A 126 -28.61 26.13 -16.43
C PRO A 126 -28.94 25.72 -14.98
N GLY A 127 -30.22 25.42 -14.73
CA GLY A 127 -30.80 25.16 -13.41
C GLY A 127 -30.44 23.80 -12.77
N PRO A 128 -30.93 23.53 -11.55
CA PRO A 128 -30.60 22.34 -10.77
C PRO A 128 -31.17 21.10 -11.45
N GLY A 129 -30.28 20.22 -11.90
CA GLY A 129 -30.59 19.04 -12.72
C GLY A 129 -29.84 18.97 -14.06
N SER A 130 -29.11 20.02 -14.44
CA SER A 130 -28.24 19.95 -15.63
C SER A 130 -26.92 19.28 -15.31
N ILE A 131 -26.62 18.19 -16.01
CA ILE A 131 -25.29 17.58 -16.15
C ILE A 131 -24.27 18.72 -16.34
N ASP A 132 -23.24 18.77 -15.49
CA ASP A 132 -22.16 19.77 -15.60
C ASP A 132 -21.61 19.77 -17.04
N PRO A 133 -21.69 20.89 -17.79
CA PRO A 133 -21.18 20.94 -19.17
C PRO A 133 -19.70 20.56 -19.24
N MET A 134 -18.93 20.78 -18.16
CA MET A 134 -17.53 20.38 -18.11
C MET A 134 -17.33 18.88 -17.91
N ALA A 135 -18.23 18.17 -17.24
CA ALA A 135 -18.14 16.71 -17.12
C ALA A 135 -18.36 16.00 -18.48
N ARG A 136 -19.09 16.64 -19.40
CA ARG A 136 -19.21 16.18 -20.79
C ARG A 136 -17.89 16.35 -21.54
N HIS A 137 -17.23 17.50 -21.40
CA HIS A 137 -15.91 17.74 -21.99
C HIS A 137 -14.84 16.81 -21.41
N ASP A 138 -14.94 16.45 -20.13
CA ASP A 138 -14.03 15.48 -19.49
C ASP A 138 -14.19 14.07 -20.13
N ARG A 139 -15.41 13.65 -20.48
CA ARG A 139 -15.63 12.39 -21.22
C ARG A 139 -15.12 12.46 -22.66
N GLU A 140 -15.41 13.56 -23.36
CA GLU A 140 -14.91 13.80 -24.72
C GLU A 140 -13.37 13.83 -24.74
N LEU A 141 -12.73 14.32 -23.67
CA LEU A 141 -11.28 14.27 -23.49
C LEU A 141 -10.76 12.84 -23.33
N LEU A 142 -11.42 12.00 -22.53
CA LEU A 142 -11.03 10.60 -22.36
C LEU A 142 -11.17 9.81 -23.67
N ASP A 143 -12.25 10.03 -24.41
CA ASP A 143 -12.46 9.44 -25.73
C ASP A 143 -11.37 9.89 -26.73
N LEU A 144 -10.98 11.17 -26.68
CA LEU A 144 -9.88 11.70 -27.48
C LEU A 144 -8.54 11.06 -27.09
N ILE A 145 -8.26 10.89 -25.79
CA ILE A 145 -7.05 10.22 -25.30
C ILE A 145 -7.00 8.78 -25.81
N GLU A 146 -8.10 8.04 -25.77
CA GLU A 146 -8.17 6.67 -26.28
C GLU A 146 -7.91 6.63 -27.79
N SER A 147 -8.59 7.48 -28.57
CA SER A 147 -8.41 7.58 -30.02
C SER A 147 -6.98 7.96 -30.41
N LYS A 148 -6.39 8.96 -29.76
CA LYS A 148 -5.02 9.42 -30.07
C LYS A 148 -3.96 8.42 -29.63
N THR A 149 -4.20 7.70 -28.52
CA THR A 149 -3.34 6.59 -28.11
C THR A 149 -3.36 5.48 -29.16
N HIS A 150 -4.53 5.17 -29.72
CA HIS A 150 -4.67 4.21 -30.83
C HIS A 150 -3.88 4.66 -32.06
N ASP A 151 -4.04 5.92 -32.49
CA ASP A 151 -3.34 6.48 -33.65
C ASP A 151 -1.82 6.45 -33.50
N VAL A 152 -1.31 6.85 -32.32
CA VAL A 152 0.14 6.86 -32.02
C VAL A 152 0.68 5.43 -32.00
N PHE A 153 -0.05 4.48 -31.39
CA PHE A 153 0.32 3.06 -31.40
C PHE A 153 0.47 2.54 -32.84
N ASP A 154 -0.49 2.86 -33.70
CA ASP A 154 -0.51 2.46 -35.11
C ASP A 154 0.62 3.12 -35.93
N LYS A 155 0.94 4.40 -35.65
CA LYS A 155 2.06 5.11 -36.27
C LYS A 155 3.42 4.54 -35.85
N ILE A 156 3.60 4.19 -34.57
CA ILE A 156 4.81 3.52 -34.07
C ILE A 156 4.95 2.14 -34.73
N LYS A 157 3.85 1.38 -34.84
CA LYS A 157 3.83 0.08 -35.52
C LYS A 157 4.28 0.17 -36.97
N ARG A 158 3.82 1.19 -37.70
CA ARG A 158 4.17 1.47 -39.11
C ARG A 158 5.54 2.13 -39.29
N ASP A 159 6.33 2.29 -38.21
CA ASP A 159 7.66 2.93 -38.25
C ASP A 159 7.63 4.40 -38.74
N HIS A 160 6.48 5.08 -38.61
CA HIS A 160 6.24 6.41 -39.20
C HIS A 160 7.20 7.50 -38.71
N TYR A 161 7.70 7.39 -37.47
CA TYR A 161 8.61 8.37 -36.86
C TYR A 161 10.09 8.11 -37.18
N ARG A 162 10.42 7.24 -38.14
CA ARG A 162 11.80 7.01 -38.59
C ARG A 162 11.98 7.45 -40.04
N LYS A 163 12.97 8.32 -40.27
CA LYS A 163 13.45 8.67 -41.61
C LYS A 163 14.69 7.83 -41.94
N ALA A 164 14.83 7.48 -43.22
CA ALA A 164 16.04 6.85 -43.72
C ALA A 164 17.07 7.94 -44.02
N ASP A 165 18.07 8.09 -43.15
CA ASP A 165 19.31 8.79 -43.47
C ASP A 165 20.32 7.75 -43.96
N GLY A 166 21.19 8.14 -44.90
CA GLY A 166 21.99 7.24 -45.74
C GLY A 166 22.83 6.15 -45.05
N GLU A 167 23.05 6.19 -43.73
CA GLU A 167 23.74 5.13 -42.98
C GLU A 167 22.99 4.64 -41.72
N GLY A 168 21.75 5.09 -41.48
CA GLY A 168 20.93 4.63 -40.34
C GLY A 168 19.51 5.20 -40.31
N LYS A 169 18.58 4.54 -39.61
CA LYS A 169 17.24 5.09 -39.36
C LYS A 169 17.30 6.11 -38.23
N SER A 170 17.25 7.41 -38.56
CA SER A 170 17.17 8.52 -37.61
C SER A 170 15.70 8.80 -37.23
N ILE A 171 15.46 9.33 -36.03
CA ILE A 171 14.11 9.70 -35.57
C ILE A 171 13.70 11.02 -36.21
N ASP A 172 12.48 11.07 -36.75
CA ASP A 172 11.88 12.31 -37.25
C ASP A 172 11.22 13.10 -36.11
N THR A 173 12.01 13.96 -35.46
CA THR A 173 11.53 14.85 -34.39
C THR A 173 10.39 15.76 -34.84
N ASN A 174 10.32 16.10 -36.14
CA ASN A 174 9.25 16.94 -36.68
C ASN A 174 7.89 16.22 -36.70
N ALA A 175 7.86 14.93 -37.01
CA ALA A 175 6.63 14.14 -37.01
C ALA A 175 6.07 13.97 -35.59
N ILE A 176 6.95 13.70 -34.60
CA ILE A 176 6.55 13.62 -33.18
C ILE A 176 5.99 14.96 -32.69
N ARG A 177 6.67 16.08 -33.04
CA ARG A 177 6.20 17.42 -32.69
C ARG A 177 4.86 17.76 -33.32
N GLN A 178 4.62 17.38 -34.58
CA GLN A 178 3.35 17.61 -35.27
C GLN A 178 2.20 16.85 -34.60
N ASP A 179 2.43 15.61 -34.19
CA ASP A 179 1.41 14.82 -33.49
C ASP A 179 1.12 15.37 -32.09
N ALA A 180 2.14 15.79 -31.35
CA ALA A 180 1.96 16.48 -30.08
C ALA A 180 1.19 17.80 -30.23
N HIS A 181 1.50 18.58 -31.26
CA HIS A 181 0.77 19.81 -31.58
C HIS A 181 -0.70 19.53 -31.96
N SER A 182 -0.95 18.51 -32.77
CA SER A 182 -2.32 18.08 -33.10
C SER A 182 -3.10 17.70 -31.85
N LEU A 183 -2.50 16.96 -30.92
CA LEU A 183 -3.13 16.59 -29.65
C LEU A 183 -3.49 17.83 -28.82
N VAL A 184 -2.56 18.79 -28.68
CA VAL A 184 -2.80 20.05 -27.95
C VAL A 184 -3.97 20.83 -28.57
N MET A 185 -4.02 20.94 -29.89
CA MET A 185 -5.09 21.67 -30.58
C MET A 185 -6.44 20.96 -30.49
N ASP A 186 -6.47 19.63 -30.59
CA ASP A 186 -7.70 18.84 -30.48
C ASP A 186 -8.29 18.93 -29.06
N VAL A 187 -7.44 18.91 -28.02
CA VAL A 187 -7.87 19.13 -26.63
C VAL A 187 -8.38 20.56 -26.43
N ALA A 188 -7.68 21.56 -26.99
CA ALA A 188 -8.11 22.95 -26.86
C ALA A 188 -9.49 23.21 -27.49
N LYS A 189 -9.80 22.54 -28.61
CA LYS A 189 -11.12 22.61 -29.27
C LYS A 189 -12.26 21.98 -28.47
N ILE A 190 -11.99 20.96 -27.65
CA ILE A 190 -12.99 20.37 -26.76
C ILE A 190 -13.48 21.42 -25.74
N TYR A 191 -12.55 22.20 -25.17
CA TYR A 191 -12.87 23.18 -24.13
C TYR A 191 -13.29 24.56 -24.67
N ARG A 192 -12.92 24.89 -25.91
CA ARG A 192 -13.32 26.13 -26.59
C ARG A 192 -13.62 25.87 -28.07
N PRO A 193 -14.82 25.35 -28.40
CA PRO A 193 -15.17 25.00 -29.77
C PRO A 193 -15.33 26.23 -30.70
N ASP A 194 -15.64 27.41 -30.14
CA ASP A 194 -15.96 28.62 -30.90
C ASP A 194 -14.74 29.49 -31.29
N GLN A 195 -13.52 29.06 -30.94
CA GLN A 195 -12.29 29.83 -31.20
C GLN A 195 -11.41 29.13 -32.25
N GLU A 196 -10.97 29.86 -33.28
CA GLU A 196 -10.10 29.33 -34.35
C GLU A 196 -8.71 28.93 -33.82
N ASP A 197 -8.13 29.71 -32.91
CA ASP A 197 -6.84 29.43 -32.24
C ASP A 197 -6.90 29.66 -30.72
N PRO A 198 -7.41 28.67 -29.94
CA PRO A 198 -7.63 28.83 -28.49
C PRO A 198 -6.31 29.04 -27.70
N PHE A 199 -5.21 28.49 -28.21
CA PHE A 199 -3.92 28.51 -27.53
C PHE A 199 -3.29 29.91 -27.48
N LEU A 200 -3.49 30.73 -28.52
CA LEU A 200 -2.92 32.09 -28.61
C LEU A 200 -3.61 33.10 -27.66
N GLN A 201 -4.81 32.77 -27.18
CA GLN A 201 -5.56 33.61 -26.24
C GLN A 201 -5.34 33.22 -24.77
N THR A 202 -4.49 32.22 -24.50
CA THR A 202 -4.23 31.70 -23.15
C THR A 202 -3.13 32.51 -22.45
N ASN A 203 -3.26 32.70 -21.13
CA ASN A 203 -2.24 33.41 -20.34
C ASN A 203 -0.89 32.66 -20.37
N MET A 204 0.18 33.36 -20.75
CA MET A 204 1.56 32.84 -20.77
C MET A 204 2.00 32.25 -19.43
N GLU A 205 1.51 32.79 -18.31
CA GLU A 205 1.80 32.26 -16.97
C GLU A 205 1.19 30.87 -16.75
N LEU A 206 -0.06 30.67 -17.16
CA LEU A 206 -0.73 29.37 -17.07
C LEU A 206 -0.04 28.35 -17.98
N LEU A 207 0.39 28.78 -19.17
CA LEU A 207 1.12 27.95 -20.10
C LEU A 207 2.48 27.52 -19.55
N ALA A 208 3.26 28.45 -19.00
CA ALA A 208 4.55 28.15 -18.39
C ALA A 208 4.41 27.18 -17.20
N ARG A 209 3.36 27.36 -16.37
CA ARG A 209 3.06 26.47 -15.25
C ARG A 209 2.65 25.06 -15.72
N ALA A 210 1.74 24.95 -16.69
CA ALA A 210 1.33 23.66 -17.25
C ALA A 210 2.51 22.94 -17.92
N SER A 211 3.36 23.66 -18.66
CA SER A 211 4.58 23.10 -19.25
C SER A 211 5.54 22.57 -18.19
N GLY A 212 5.74 23.30 -17.08
CA GLY A 212 6.57 22.85 -15.97
C GLY A 212 6.05 21.58 -15.30
N ARG A 213 4.73 21.49 -15.07
CA ARG A 213 4.08 20.29 -14.52
C ARG A 213 4.14 19.10 -15.47
N GLY A 214 3.84 19.33 -16.75
CA GLY A 214 3.93 18.30 -17.80
C GLY A 214 5.33 17.71 -17.90
N ALA A 215 6.37 18.54 -17.85
CA ALA A 215 7.76 18.08 -17.84
C ALA A 215 8.09 17.20 -16.62
N LEU A 216 7.60 17.57 -15.43
CA LEU A 216 7.82 16.79 -14.21
C LEU A 216 7.09 15.44 -14.25
N ARG A 217 5.83 15.40 -14.71
CA ARG A 217 5.08 14.15 -14.88
C ARG A 217 5.73 13.23 -15.91
N LEU A 218 6.26 13.80 -16.98
CA LEU A 218 7.00 13.07 -18.01
C LEU A 218 8.27 12.43 -17.42
N LEU A 219 9.02 13.18 -16.62
CA LEU A 219 10.22 12.66 -15.93
C LEU A 219 9.86 11.49 -15.00
N VAL A 220 8.81 11.63 -14.19
CA VAL A 220 8.35 10.56 -13.30
C VAL A 220 7.89 9.33 -14.08
N ALA A 221 7.20 9.52 -15.21
CA ALA A 221 6.81 8.40 -16.09
C ALA A 221 8.03 7.68 -16.69
N LEU A 222 9.08 8.42 -17.04
CA LEU A 222 10.34 7.85 -17.56
C LEU A 222 11.13 7.11 -16.47
N GLU A 223 11.17 7.60 -15.25
CA GLU A 223 11.82 6.93 -14.10
C GLU A 223 11.15 5.61 -13.72
N ARG A 224 9.86 5.45 -14.02
CA ARG A 224 9.11 4.22 -13.77
C ARG A 224 9.43 3.09 -14.75
N LEU A 225 10.22 3.34 -15.80
CA LEU A 225 10.62 2.31 -16.76
C LEU A 225 11.71 1.39 -16.16
N PRO A 226 11.60 0.06 -16.33
CA PRO A 226 12.52 -0.90 -15.73
C PRO A 226 13.90 -0.80 -16.37
N GLY A 227 14.96 -1.08 -15.59
CA GLY A 227 16.32 -1.23 -16.12
C GLY A 227 17.11 0.07 -16.31
N GLY A 228 16.70 1.18 -15.66
CA GLY A 228 17.42 2.45 -15.76
C GLY A 228 17.26 3.15 -17.11
N VAL A 229 16.17 2.87 -17.82
CA VAL A 229 15.90 3.34 -19.19
C VAL A 229 15.83 4.88 -19.30
N ALA A 230 15.57 5.57 -18.20
CA ALA A 230 15.66 7.03 -18.11
C ALA A 230 17.07 7.59 -18.44
N GLN A 231 18.11 6.77 -18.38
CA GLN A 231 19.49 7.12 -18.76
C GLN A 231 19.81 6.83 -20.23
N TYR A 232 18.89 6.22 -20.98
CA TYR A 232 19.10 5.88 -22.39
C TYR A 232 18.72 7.04 -23.33
N ASP A 233 19.38 7.06 -24.49
CA ASP A 233 19.04 7.96 -25.59
C ASP A 233 17.62 7.69 -26.13
N PHE A 234 16.96 8.74 -26.65
CA PHE A 234 15.62 8.69 -27.23
C PHE A 234 15.49 7.62 -28.32
N GLN A 235 16.56 7.34 -29.06
CA GLN A 235 16.59 6.29 -30.08
C GLN A 235 16.40 4.88 -29.49
N THR A 236 16.96 4.64 -28.31
CA THR A 236 16.86 3.37 -27.58
C THR A 236 15.47 3.21 -26.98
N ILE A 237 14.91 4.28 -26.40
CA ILE A 237 13.54 4.30 -25.87
C ILE A 237 12.53 4.04 -27.01
N TYR A 238 12.67 4.70 -28.16
CA TYR A 238 11.81 4.48 -29.31
C TYR A 238 11.93 3.06 -29.87
N ARG A 239 13.15 2.50 -29.93
CA ARG A 239 13.37 1.11 -30.37
C ARG A 239 12.73 0.11 -29.40
N PHE A 240 12.82 0.38 -28.11
CA PHE A 240 12.23 -0.43 -27.06
C PHE A 240 10.69 -0.45 -27.15
N VAL A 241 10.07 0.73 -27.23
CA VAL A 241 8.61 0.87 -27.43
C VAL A 241 8.17 0.27 -28.78
N GLY A 242 8.91 0.52 -29.85
CA GLY A 242 8.60 0.00 -31.18
C GLY A 242 8.68 -1.53 -31.26
N ASN A 243 9.60 -2.17 -30.53
CA ASN A 243 9.65 -3.62 -30.43
C ASN A 243 8.41 -4.17 -29.70
N ALA A 244 8.06 -3.59 -28.55
CA ALA A 244 6.88 -4.00 -27.77
C ALA A 244 5.57 -3.87 -28.57
N VAL A 245 5.36 -2.74 -29.25
CA VAL A 245 4.19 -2.49 -30.11
C VAL A 245 4.08 -3.53 -31.23
N ARG A 246 5.21 -3.94 -31.82
CA ARG A 246 5.25 -5.00 -32.86
C ARG A 246 4.97 -6.38 -32.29
N THR A 247 5.41 -6.67 -31.06
CA THR A 247 5.13 -7.95 -30.37
C THR A 247 3.63 -8.15 -30.15
N TYR A 248 2.87 -7.10 -29.80
CA TYR A 248 1.42 -7.18 -29.58
C TYR A 248 0.59 -7.23 -30.88
N GLY A 249 1.10 -6.65 -31.97
CA GLY A 249 0.54 -6.78 -33.31
C GLY A 249 -0.78 -6.03 -33.58
N ALA A 250 -1.73 -5.98 -32.64
CA ALA A 250 -3.00 -5.27 -32.77
C ALA A 250 -3.37 -4.54 -31.48
N TYR A 251 -3.86 -3.30 -31.60
CA TYR A 251 -4.26 -2.47 -30.45
C TYR A 251 -5.30 -3.16 -29.55
N GLN A 252 -6.28 -3.87 -30.12
CA GLN A 252 -7.29 -4.59 -29.32
C GLN A 252 -6.70 -5.67 -28.40
N LYS A 253 -5.56 -6.28 -28.76
CA LYS A 253 -4.84 -7.23 -27.89
C LYS A 253 -4.02 -6.53 -26.81
N ALA A 254 -3.65 -5.27 -27.04
CA ALA A 254 -2.98 -4.41 -26.08
C ALA A 254 -3.97 -3.63 -25.20
N LYS A 255 -5.21 -3.40 -25.64
CA LYS A 255 -6.27 -2.63 -24.96
C LYS A 255 -6.50 -3.08 -23.51
N PRO A 256 -6.71 -4.38 -23.20
CA PRO A 256 -6.82 -4.80 -21.81
C PRO A 256 -5.62 -4.32 -21.01
N TYR A 257 -4.38 -4.42 -21.50
CA TYR A 257 -3.18 -3.94 -20.80
C TYR A 257 -3.03 -2.42 -20.76
N LEU A 258 -3.54 -1.69 -21.75
CA LEU A 258 -3.59 -0.23 -21.76
C LEU A 258 -4.59 0.31 -20.73
N ASP A 259 -5.69 -0.40 -20.48
CA ASP A 259 -6.68 -0.09 -19.43
C ASP A 259 -6.23 -0.62 -18.05
N VAL A 260 -5.61 -1.81 -18.01
CA VAL A 260 -5.10 -2.53 -16.82
C VAL A 260 -3.81 -1.95 -16.26
N ALA A 261 -2.96 -1.32 -17.07
CA ALA A 261 -1.81 -0.56 -16.56
C ALA A 261 -2.26 0.65 -15.72
N SER A 262 -3.53 1.09 -15.85
CA SER A 262 -4.14 2.10 -14.97
C SER A 262 -4.87 1.47 -13.75
N GLY A 263 -5.61 0.37 -13.94
CA GLY A 263 -6.47 -0.21 -12.89
C GLY A 263 -5.97 -1.47 -12.18
N LEU A 264 -5.28 -2.38 -12.86
CA LEU A 264 -4.88 -3.70 -12.31
C LEU A 264 -3.66 -3.63 -11.38
N PHE A 265 -3.07 -2.43 -11.30
CA PHE A 265 -2.03 -2.08 -10.36
C PHE A 265 -2.54 -1.94 -8.92
N LEU A 266 -3.85 -1.79 -8.68
CA LEU A 266 -4.39 -1.66 -7.32
C LEU A 266 -4.40 -3.00 -6.58
N ALA A 267 -4.94 -4.08 -7.16
CA ALA A 267 -4.90 -5.40 -6.53
C ALA A 267 -3.46 -5.95 -6.39
N GLY A 268 -2.62 -5.75 -7.41
CA GLY A 268 -1.21 -6.19 -7.38
C GLY A 268 -0.31 -5.36 -6.45
N ARG A 269 -0.57 -4.05 -6.24
CA ARG A 269 0.21 -3.22 -5.30
C ARG A 269 -0.32 -3.20 -3.89
N VAL A 270 -1.60 -3.46 -3.66
CA VAL A 270 -2.11 -3.69 -2.29
C VAL A 270 -1.43 -4.93 -1.71
N VAL A 271 -1.24 -5.98 -2.52
CA VAL A 271 -0.44 -7.15 -2.14
C VAL A 271 1.07 -6.86 -2.12
N ALA A 272 1.63 -6.09 -3.06
CA ALA A 272 3.08 -5.81 -3.09
C ALA A 272 3.58 -4.72 -2.12
N SER A 273 2.70 -3.91 -1.53
CA SER A 273 3.07 -2.80 -0.62
C SER A 273 3.08 -3.20 0.86
N THR A 274 2.66 -4.43 1.18
CA THR A 274 2.64 -4.96 2.55
C THR A 274 3.98 -5.62 2.93
N ASN A 275 4.80 -6.07 1.97
CA ASN A 275 6.13 -6.64 2.26
C ASN A 275 7.04 -6.75 0.99
N PRO A 276 8.28 -6.23 0.94
CA PRO A 276 9.19 -6.38 -0.20
C PRO A 276 9.50 -7.85 -0.59
N VAL A 277 9.31 -8.80 0.33
CA VAL A 277 9.44 -10.24 0.07
C VAL A 277 8.23 -10.78 -0.70
N THR A 278 7.03 -10.23 -0.53
CA THR A 278 5.85 -10.63 -1.35
C THR A 278 6.00 -10.22 -2.81
N LEU A 279 6.76 -9.15 -3.08
CA LEU A 279 7.17 -8.81 -4.45
C LEU A 279 8.10 -9.89 -5.02
N ALA A 280 9.04 -10.42 -4.22
CA ALA A 280 9.89 -11.54 -4.61
C ALA A 280 9.12 -12.87 -4.71
N ALA A 281 8.11 -13.10 -3.88
CA ALA A 281 7.27 -14.30 -3.88
C ALA A 281 6.27 -14.31 -5.05
N TRP A 282 5.64 -13.18 -5.38
CA TRP A 282 4.82 -13.04 -6.59
C TRP A 282 5.69 -13.15 -7.86
N TRP A 283 6.87 -12.56 -7.83
CA TRP A 283 7.86 -12.68 -8.91
C TRP A 283 8.41 -14.13 -9.04
N ALA A 284 8.58 -14.85 -7.93
CA ALA A 284 8.99 -16.26 -7.89
C ALA A 284 7.85 -17.21 -8.27
N ALA A 285 6.61 -16.94 -7.86
CA ALA A 285 5.41 -17.67 -8.27
C ALA A 285 5.17 -17.52 -9.78
N SER A 286 5.41 -16.34 -10.34
CA SER A 286 5.39 -16.14 -11.80
C SER A 286 6.48 -16.92 -12.55
N ARG A 287 7.54 -17.37 -11.84
CA ARG A 287 8.60 -18.25 -12.36
C ARG A 287 8.37 -19.74 -12.09
N ALA A 288 7.51 -20.10 -11.13
CA ALA A 288 7.30 -21.47 -10.70
C ALA A 288 6.26 -22.25 -11.53
N THR A 289 5.48 -21.59 -12.40
CA THR A 289 4.67 -22.28 -13.42
C THR A 289 5.57 -22.71 -14.60
N THR A 290 6.23 -23.85 -14.44
CA THR A 290 7.18 -24.41 -15.41
C THR A 290 6.48 -25.12 -16.56
N TYR A 291 6.38 -24.44 -17.72
CA TYR A 291 6.73 -24.94 -19.07
C TYR A 291 6.58 -23.78 -20.08
N GLY A 292 7.61 -22.91 -20.19
CA GLY A 292 7.64 -21.84 -21.22
C GLY A 292 8.46 -20.56 -20.94
N ALA A 293 9.44 -20.59 -20.02
CA ALA A 293 9.94 -19.42 -19.28
C ALA A 293 10.92 -18.43 -19.98
N SER A 294 10.97 -18.32 -21.32
CA SER A 294 11.67 -17.21 -22.00
C SER A 294 10.74 -16.12 -22.55
N ARG A 295 9.42 -16.34 -22.56
CA ARG A 295 8.44 -15.41 -23.15
C ARG A 295 7.79 -14.44 -22.16
N LEU A 296 7.73 -14.77 -20.86
CA LEU A 296 6.98 -13.97 -19.87
C LEU A 296 7.73 -12.73 -19.36
N GLY A 297 9.07 -12.79 -19.23
CA GLY A 297 9.88 -11.62 -18.84
C GLY A 297 9.89 -10.52 -19.90
N LEU A 298 9.82 -10.89 -21.18
CA LEU A 298 9.60 -9.95 -22.29
C LEU A 298 8.19 -9.38 -22.27
N HIS A 299 7.19 -10.16 -21.85
CA HIS A 299 5.79 -9.74 -21.86
C HIS A 299 5.49 -8.59 -20.88
N VAL A 300 6.02 -8.64 -19.65
CA VAL A 300 5.84 -7.57 -18.64
C VAL A 300 6.57 -6.28 -19.03
N VAL A 301 7.75 -6.42 -19.62
CA VAL A 301 8.55 -5.29 -20.15
C VAL A 301 7.85 -4.66 -21.35
N ASP A 302 7.28 -5.47 -22.24
CA ASP A 302 6.48 -5.03 -23.37
C ASP A 302 5.15 -4.37 -22.93
N GLN A 303 4.55 -4.81 -21.81
CA GLN A 303 3.35 -4.18 -21.23
C GLN A 303 3.64 -2.75 -20.75
N GLN A 304 4.74 -2.54 -20.03
CA GLN A 304 5.11 -1.22 -19.52
C GLN A 304 5.50 -0.26 -20.64
N ALA A 305 6.18 -0.75 -21.68
CA ALA A 305 6.53 0.03 -22.87
C ALA A 305 5.29 0.50 -23.65
N VAL A 306 4.25 -0.34 -23.73
CA VAL A 306 2.98 0.00 -24.37
C VAL A 306 2.14 0.95 -23.51
N GLY A 307 2.13 0.77 -22.18
CA GLY A 307 1.49 1.69 -21.24
C GLY A 307 2.07 3.11 -21.26
N LEU A 308 3.37 3.25 -21.55
CA LEU A 308 4.03 4.55 -21.69
C LEU A 308 3.39 5.42 -22.78
N ILE A 309 2.92 4.82 -23.88
CA ILE A 309 2.29 5.57 -24.98
C ILE A 309 1.02 6.27 -24.49
N ARG A 310 0.17 5.55 -23.75
CA ARG A 310 -1.05 6.12 -23.17
C ARG A 310 -0.70 7.20 -22.14
N GLN A 311 0.25 6.93 -21.24
CA GLN A 311 0.68 7.89 -20.23
C GLN A 311 1.21 9.18 -20.85
N LEU A 312 1.96 9.11 -21.95
CA LEU A 312 2.45 10.30 -22.67
C LEU A 312 1.30 11.15 -23.23
N VAL A 313 0.36 10.51 -23.92
CA VAL A 313 -0.82 11.18 -24.49
C VAL A 313 -1.67 11.79 -23.38
N GLU A 314 -1.91 11.05 -22.31
CA GLU A 314 -2.71 11.45 -21.16
C GLU A 314 -2.08 12.62 -20.39
N ILE A 315 -0.76 12.61 -20.15
CA ILE A 315 -0.06 13.72 -19.50
C ILE A 315 -0.21 15.01 -20.31
N ILE A 316 -0.01 14.96 -21.63
CA ILE A 316 -0.15 16.14 -22.50
C ILE A 316 -1.62 16.60 -22.50
N ALA A 317 -2.56 15.68 -22.68
CA ALA A 317 -3.98 16.00 -22.78
C ALA A 317 -4.55 16.61 -21.50
N ILE A 318 -4.25 16.02 -20.33
CA ILE A 318 -4.73 16.52 -19.03
C ILE A 318 -4.09 17.87 -18.68
N GLU A 319 -2.80 18.09 -18.98
CA GLU A 319 -2.16 19.38 -18.70
C GLU A 319 -2.71 20.50 -19.58
N VAL A 320 -2.98 20.23 -20.86
CA VAL A 320 -3.63 21.20 -21.75
C VAL A 320 -5.07 21.46 -21.30
N ALA A 321 -5.83 20.42 -20.95
CA ALA A 321 -7.17 20.57 -20.40
C ALA A 321 -7.18 21.42 -19.12
N SER A 322 -6.15 21.27 -18.27
CA SER A 322 -6.02 22.03 -17.03
C SER A 322 -5.81 23.54 -17.22
N LEU A 323 -5.41 23.99 -18.42
CA LEU A 323 -5.33 25.41 -18.77
C LEU A 323 -6.72 26.06 -18.83
N TYR A 324 -7.73 25.28 -19.24
CA TYR A 324 -9.10 25.74 -19.44
C TYR A 324 -10.00 25.33 -18.28
N SER A 325 -9.79 24.14 -17.70
CA SER A 325 -10.51 23.62 -16.54
C SER A 325 -9.53 23.19 -15.44
N PRO A 326 -9.20 24.07 -14.48
CA PRO A 326 -8.33 23.71 -13.36
C PRO A 326 -8.94 22.63 -12.44
N MET A 327 -10.24 22.35 -12.59
CA MET A 327 -11.05 21.43 -11.78
C MET A 327 -10.98 19.97 -12.25
N ILE A 328 -10.51 19.70 -13.48
CA ILE A 328 -10.41 18.32 -14.01
C ILE A 328 -9.64 17.38 -13.08
N ARG A 329 -8.66 17.93 -12.35
CA ARG A 329 -7.82 17.22 -11.39
C ARG A 329 -8.58 16.68 -10.17
N TYR A 330 -9.66 17.36 -9.77
CA TYR A 330 -10.47 17.00 -8.62
C TYR A 330 -11.64 16.08 -8.97
N ARG A 331 -11.80 15.80 -10.27
CA ARG A 331 -12.86 14.95 -10.81
C ARG A 331 -12.44 13.53 -11.12
N ASP A 332 -11.18 13.22 -10.83
CA ASP A 332 -10.61 11.91 -11.00
C ASP A 332 -11.04 10.94 -9.87
N ILE A 333 -11.23 9.67 -10.24
CA ILE A 333 -11.63 8.60 -9.31
C ILE A 333 -10.59 8.39 -8.20
N HIS A 334 -9.30 8.46 -8.52
CA HIS A 334 -8.23 8.24 -7.56
C HIS A 334 -8.10 9.43 -6.60
N TRP A 335 -8.35 10.65 -7.08
CA TRP A 335 -8.45 11.82 -6.21
C TRP A 335 -9.57 11.66 -5.19
N ILE A 336 -10.79 11.32 -5.64
CA ILE A 336 -11.97 11.18 -4.77
C ILE A 336 -11.76 10.07 -3.75
N TYR A 337 -11.23 8.91 -4.18
CA TYR A 337 -10.87 7.84 -3.25
C TYR A 337 -9.84 8.29 -2.21
N GLY A 338 -8.76 8.95 -2.64
CA GLY A 338 -7.71 9.43 -1.74
C GLY A 338 -8.23 10.45 -0.72
N VAL A 339 -9.13 11.35 -1.12
CA VAL A 339 -9.80 12.30 -0.23
C VAL A 339 -10.66 11.56 0.79
N GLU A 340 -11.53 10.63 0.36
CA GLU A 340 -12.39 9.86 1.26
C GLU A 340 -11.59 8.98 2.23
N LEU A 341 -10.49 8.39 1.78
CA LEU A 341 -9.60 7.59 2.62
C LEU A 341 -8.93 8.43 3.72
N VAL A 342 -8.43 9.62 3.39
CA VAL A 342 -7.87 10.55 4.39
C VAL A 342 -8.94 10.99 5.39
N HIS A 343 -10.16 11.24 4.91
CA HIS A 343 -11.28 11.60 5.77
C HIS A 343 -11.65 10.47 6.73
N LEU A 344 -11.75 9.24 6.21
CA LEU A 344 -12.03 8.03 6.98
C LEU A 344 -11.03 7.82 8.10
N VAL A 345 -9.72 7.89 7.80
CA VAL A 345 -8.67 7.71 8.82
C VAL A 345 -8.71 8.80 9.89
N SER A 346 -9.03 10.04 9.49
CA SER A 346 -9.16 11.18 10.41
C SER A 346 -10.40 11.08 11.30
N GLU A 347 -11.55 10.69 10.74
CA GLU A 347 -12.84 10.62 11.44
C GLU A 347 -12.91 9.43 12.41
N LEU A 348 -12.43 8.25 11.98
CA LEU A 348 -12.41 7.06 12.82
C LEU A 348 -11.21 7.02 13.78
N GLN A 349 -10.29 7.99 13.71
CA GLN A 349 -9.06 8.06 14.50
C GLN A 349 -8.30 6.72 14.53
N LEU A 350 -8.11 6.13 13.35
CA LEU A 350 -7.53 4.80 13.24
C LEU A 350 -6.08 4.75 13.78
N SER A 351 -5.65 3.55 14.16
CA SER A 351 -4.30 3.29 14.70
C SER A 351 -3.18 3.79 13.77
N ASP A 352 -2.00 4.05 14.32
CA ASP A 352 -0.84 4.50 13.52
C ASP A 352 -0.45 3.47 12.43
N LYS A 353 -0.70 2.17 12.67
CA LYS A 353 -0.53 1.13 11.64
C LYS A 353 -1.48 1.31 10.47
N ALA A 354 -2.77 1.55 10.75
CA ALA A 354 -3.77 1.83 9.72
C ALA A 354 -3.45 3.12 8.95
N ARG A 355 -2.94 4.15 9.65
CA ARG A 355 -2.47 5.40 9.01
C ARG A 355 -1.30 5.13 8.07
N MET A 356 -0.34 4.29 8.47
CA MET A 356 0.76 3.87 7.59
C MET A 356 0.27 3.08 6.37
N SER A 357 -0.71 2.20 6.52
CA SER A 357 -1.34 1.52 5.38
C SER A 357 -2.04 2.51 4.44
N ALA A 358 -2.80 3.46 4.97
CA ALA A 358 -3.41 4.53 4.16
C ALA A 358 -2.36 5.37 3.41
N MET A 359 -1.22 5.68 4.04
CA MET A 359 -0.11 6.37 3.37
C MET A 359 0.43 5.54 2.19
N ARG A 360 0.55 4.23 2.36
CA ARG A 360 0.99 3.32 1.29
C ARG A 360 -0.03 3.26 0.15
N GLU A 361 -1.32 3.20 0.45
CA GLU A 361 -2.36 3.22 -0.56
C GLU A 361 -2.35 4.54 -1.35
N ILE A 362 -2.26 5.69 -0.67
CA ILE A 362 -2.16 7.00 -1.34
C ILE A 362 -0.91 7.09 -2.22
N ALA A 363 0.22 6.53 -1.76
CA ALA A 363 1.44 6.45 -2.56
C ALA A 363 1.29 5.52 -3.78
N ALA A 364 0.34 4.58 -3.73
CA ALA A 364 0.02 3.68 -4.82
C ALA A 364 -0.96 4.24 -5.86
N LEU A 365 -1.76 5.24 -5.48
CA LEU A 365 -2.76 5.85 -6.37
C LEU A 365 -2.11 6.54 -7.58
N GLN A 366 -2.74 6.32 -8.73
CA GLN A 366 -2.44 7.02 -9.99
C GLN A 366 -3.11 8.39 -9.97
N LEU A 367 -2.65 9.25 -9.06
CA LEU A 367 -3.08 10.63 -9.04
C LEU A 367 -2.53 11.32 -10.28
N PRO A 368 -3.31 12.19 -10.94
CA PRO A 368 -2.83 12.98 -12.06
C PRO A 368 -1.55 13.73 -11.66
N ASP A 369 -1.48 14.26 -10.44
CA ASP A 369 -0.38 15.07 -9.93
C ASP A 369 0.36 14.45 -8.72
N GLU A 370 1.68 14.57 -8.69
CA GLU A 370 2.51 14.18 -7.54
C GLU A 370 2.33 15.15 -6.36
N TYR A 371 2.00 16.41 -6.62
CA TYR A 371 1.69 17.37 -5.55
C TYR A 371 0.35 17.05 -4.85
N ALA A 372 -0.62 16.50 -5.58
CA ALA A 372 -1.86 16.00 -5.02
C ALA A 372 -1.59 14.86 -4.02
N ARG A 373 -0.65 13.96 -4.37
CA ARG A 373 -0.18 12.91 -3.46
C ARG A 373 0.44 13.50 -2.19
N VAL A 374 1.35 14.47 -2.32
CA VAL A 374 2.00 15.12 -1.17
C VAL A 374 0.97 15.82 -0.28
N SER A 375 -0.04 16.47 -0.86
CA SER A 375 -1.12 17.10 -0.12
C SER A 375 -1.91 16.08 0.70
N LEU A 376 -2.37 14.98 0.10
CA LEU A 376 -3.12 13.93 0.80
C LEU A 376 -2.27 13.28 1.90
N LEU A 377 -1.00 12.98 1.62
CA LEU A 377 -0.06 12.44 2.62
C LEU A 377 0.16 13.40 3.79
N ARG A 378 0.21 14.71 3.54
CA ARG A 378 0.31 15.72 4.59
C ARG A 378 -0.93 15.78 5.46
N HIS A 379 -2.13 15.75 4.85
CA HIS A 379 -3.38 15.73 5.60
C HIS A 379 -3.48 14.48 6.47
N LEU A 380 -3.07 13.33 5.93
CA LEU A 380 -3.02 12.07 6.65
C LEU A 380 -2.01 12.11 7.81
N ALA A 381 -0.80 12.62 7.57
CA ALA A 381 0.24 12.75 8.60
C ALA A 381 -0.15 13.75 9.71
N ALA A 382 -0.86 14.83 9.36
CA ALA A 382 -1.36 15.82 10.31
C ALA A 382 -2.65 15.38 11.03
N GLY A 383 -3.27 14.26 10.63
CA GLY A 383 -4.55 13.81 11.17
C GLY A 383 -5.74 14.72 10.82
N THR A 384 -5.60 15.58 9.81
CA THR A 384 -6.61 16.56 9.40
C THR A 384 -7.54 15.99 8.33
N THR A 385 -8.81 16.40 8.35
CA THR A 385 -9.78 16.03 7.30
C THR A 385 -9.51 16.75 5.98
N SER A 386 -9.69 16.01 4.88
CA SER A 386 -9.61 16.46 3.49
C SER A 386 -10.91 17.12 2.97
N ARG A 387 -11.97 17.19 3.80
CA ARG A 387 -13.29 17.81 3.51
C ARG A 387 -13.94 17.29 2.21
N PRO A 388 -14.34 16.01 2.14
CA PRO A 388 -14.90 15.41 0.93
C PRO A 388 -16.18 16.09 0.41
N ASP A 389 -16.96 16.73 1.27
CA ASP A 389 -18.21 17.45 0.91
C ASP A 389 -18.00 18.51 -0.19
N ARG A 390 -16.78 19.05 -0.31
CA ARG A 390 -16.45 20.11 -1.27
C ARG A 390 -16.34 19.62 -2.71
N TYR A 391 -16.13 18.32 -2.91
CA TYR A 391 -15.83 17.74 -4.23
C TYR A 391 -17.06 17.12 -4.92
N ARG A 392 -18.19 16.99 -4.22
CA ARG A 392 -19.47 16.47 -4.75
C ARG A 392 -19.31 15.28 -5.72
N PRO A 393 -18.81 14.14 -5.23
CA PRO A 393 -18.46 13.02 -6.10
C PRO A 393 -19.66 12.43 -6.87
N ALA A 394 -20.89 12.60 -6.37
CA ALA A 394 -22.13 12.24 -7.07
C ALA A 394 -22.35 13.00 -8.40
N ASP A 395 -21.95 14.27 -8.48
CA ASP A 395 -22.14 15.11 -9.67
C ASP A 395 -21.05 14.85 -10.73
N VAL A 396 -19.96 14.22 -10.31
CA VAL A 396 -18.69 14.17 -11.04
C VAL A 396 -18.39 12.77 -11.58
N LEU A 397 -18.58 11.73 -10.76
CA LEU A 397 -18.24 10.35 -11.11
C LEU A 397 -19.44 9.57 -11.65
N SER A 398 -19.15 8.55 -12.46
CA SER A 398 -20.16 7.58 -12.89
C SER A 398 -20.66 6.73 -11.71
N ALA A 399 -21.87 6.16 -11.79
CA ALA A 399 -22.39 5.26 -10.74
C ALA A 399 -21.48 4.02 -10.51
N ALA A 400 -20.85 3.51 -11.57
CA ALA A 400 -19.91 2.39 -11.47
C ALA A 400 -18.62 2.79 -10.72
N ASP A 401 -18.08 3.98 -10.99
CA ASP A 401 -16.88 4.46 -10.33
C ASP A 401 -17.13 4.82 -8.86
N ARG A 402 -18.29 5.40 -8.55
CA ARG A 402 -18.72 5.64 -7.16
C ARG A 402 -18.84 4.34 -6.38
N SER A 403 -19.34 3.27 -7.03
CA SER A 403 -19.42 1.93 -6.42
C SER A 403 -18.05 1.31 -6.16
N ARG A 404 -17.08 1.50 -7.07
CA ARG A 404 -15.69 1.06 -6.87
C ARG A 404 -15.03 1.79 -5.71
N VAL A 405 -15.21 3.11 -5.62
CA VAL A 405 -14.68 3.91 -4.50
C VAL A 405 -15.25 3.40 -3.17
N ALA A 406 -16.55 3.12 -3.10
CA ALA A 406 -17.18 2.56 -1.90
C ALA A 406 -16.58 1.18 -1.52
N GLN A 407 -16.42 0.26 -2.49
CA GLN A 407 -15.81 -1.05 -2.26
C GLN A 407 -14.38 -0.98 -1.72
N PHE A 408 -13.56 -0.05 -2.24
CA PHE A 408 -12.19 0.13 -1.75
C PHE A 408 -12.18 0.67 -0.31
N LEU A 409 -13.05 1.64 0.00
CA LEU A 409 -13.16 2.18 1.36
C LEU A 409 -13.65 1.10 2.36
N GLU A 410 -14.58 0.24 1.94
CA GLU A 410 -15.04 -0.88 2.76
C GLU A 410 -13.94 -1.89 3.05
N THR A 411 -13.19 -2.26 2.01
CA THR A 411 -12.05 -3.19 2.13
C THR A 411 -11.00 -2.63 3.09
N PHE A 412 -10.75 -1.33 3.05
CA PHE A 412 -9.84 -0.66 3.97
C PHE A 412 -10.33 -0.70 5.42
N VAL A 413 -11.61 -0.41 5.66
CA VAL A 413 -12.22 -0.47 6.99
C VAL A 413 -12.22 -1.89 7.56
N LEU A 414 -12.50 -2.89 6.71
CA LEU A 414 -12.43 -4.30 7.06
C LEU A 414 -11.03 -4.70 7.53
N THR A 415 -10.04 -4.40 6.72
CA THR A 415 -8.64 -4.83 6.94
C THR A 415 -8.00 -4.10 8.13
N HIS A 416 -8.28 -2.82 8.32
CA HIS A 416 -7.53 -1.98 9.27
C HIS A 416 -8.35 -1.40 10.42
N GLY A 417 -9.69 -1.35 10.30
CA GLY A 417 -10.59 -0.91 11.36
C GLY A 417 -10.99 -2.05 12.29
N LEU A 418 -11.31 -3.23 11.73
CA LEU A 418 -11.94 -4.34 12.47
C LEU A 418 -11.00 -5.48 12.85
N ALA A 419 -10.07 -5.87 11.95
CA ALA A 419 -9.11 -6.94 12.23
C ALA A 419 -8.05 -6.55 13.29
N ALA A 420 -7.83 -5.25 13.51
CA ALA A 420 -6.97 -4.76 14.58
C ALA A 420 -7.70 -4.87 15.92
N GLY A 421 -7.63 -6.02 16.58
CA GLY A 421 -8.22 -6.33 17.90
C GLY A 421 -7.88 -5.39 19.07
N GLY A 422 -7.16 -4.29 18.82
CA GLY A 422 -6.87 -3.21 19.77
C GLY A 422 -7.35 -1.80 19.36
N SER A 423 -7.95 -1.60 18.18
CA SER A 423 -8.46 -0.28 17.80
C SER A 423 -9.85 -0.06 18.43
N GLY A 424 -9.97 0.91 19.33
CA GLY A 424 -11.18 1.23 20.08
C GLY A 424 -12.29 1.89 19.26
N VAL A 425 -12.36 1.63 17.95
CA VAL A 425 -13.34 2.26 17.07
C VAL A 425 -14.72 1.70 17.38
N SER A 426 -15.61 2.56 17.83
CA SER A 426 -17.00 2.20 18.12
C SER A 426 -17.74 1.87 16.82
N ARG A 427 -18.52 0.79 16.84
CA ARG A 427 -19.40 0.41 15.74
C ARG A 427 -20.34 1.52 15.30
N ALA A 428 -20.84 2.33 16.24
CA ALA A 428 -21.67 3.49 15.94
C ALA A 428 -20.93 4.55 15.10
N ALA A 429 -19.62 4.70 15.28
CA ALA A 429 -18.81 5.62 14.48
C ALA A 429 -18.61 5.12 13.05
N ILE A 430 -18.46 3.80 12.86
CA ILE A 430 -18.39 3.20 11.53
C ILE A 430 -19.73 3.33 10.81
N ASP A 431 -20.85 3.04 11.49
CA ASP A 431 -22.20 3.17 10.91
C ASP A 431 -22.50 4.64 10.52
N GLN A 432 -22.07 5.60 11.36
CA GLN A 432 -22.20 7.03 11.09
C GLN A 432 -21.36 7.45 9.87
N TRP A 433 -20.10 7.02 9.80
CA TRP A 433 -19.23 7.29 8.65
C TRP A 433 -19.79 6.68 7.37
N GLN A 434 -20.24 5.42 7.39
CA GLN A 434 -20.85 4.75 6.23
C GLN A 434 -22.09 5.50 5.74
N THR A 435 -22.94 5.96 6.65
CA THR A 435 -24.13 6.75 6.29
C THR A 435 -23.73 8.07 5.62
N ALA A 436 -22.74 8.77 6.16
CA ALA A 436 -22.25 10.03 5.60
C ALA A 436 -21.55 9.83 4.24
N ALA A 437 -20.71 8.79 4.13
CA ALA A 437 -20.03 8.44 2.87
C ALA A 437 -21.03 7.98 1.81
N SER A 438 -22.08 7.23 2.20
CA SER A 438 -23.16 6.79 1.31
C SER A 438 -23.92 7.97 0.73
N GLN A 439 -24.21 8.99 1.55
CA GLN A 439 -24.86 10.22 1.09
C GLN A 439 -23.98 11.04 0.15
N ARG A 440 -22.66 11.13 0.42
CA ARG A 440 -21.72 11.87 -0.44
C ARG A 440 -21.50 11.20 -1.80
N LEU A 441 -21.27 9.89 -1.80
CA LEU A 441 -21.06 9.11 -3.02
C LEU A 441 -22.38 8.81 -3.74
N ASP A 442 -23.53 8.96 -3.08
CA ASP A 442 -24.85 8.54 -3.58
C ASP A 442 -24.79 7.06 -4.06
N VAL A 443 -24.19 6.23 -3.20
CA VAL A 443 -24.02 4.79 -3.36
C VAL A 443 -24.31 4.14 -2.02
N GLN A 444 -24.97 2.99 -2.04
CA GLN A 444 -25.15 2.19 -0.83
C GLN A 444 -23.90 1.35 -0.57
N PHE A 445 -23.31 1.50 0.62
CA PHE A 445 -22.18 0.72 1.13
C PHE A 445 -22.60 -0.74 1.50
N GLN A 446 -23.42 -1.38 0.66
CA GLN A 446 -23.91 -2.78 0.69
C GLN A 446 -25.33 -3.10 1.22
N ALA A 447 -25.82 -4.25 0.72
CA ALA A 447 -27.20 -4.74 0.60
C ALA A 447 -27.99 -4.77 1.92
N THR A 448 -28.89 -3.80 2.10
CA THR A 448 -29.86 -3.82 3.21
C THR A 448 -31.15 -4.54 2.81
N GLU A 449 -31.43 -4.66 1.52
CA GLU A 449 -32.60 -5.34 0.99
C GLU A 449 -32.17 -6.50 0.10
N ILE A 450 -32.25 -7.69 0.65
CA ILE A 450 -32.14 -8.93 -0.13
C ILE A 450 -33.57 -9.41 -0.36
N ASP A 451 -34.03 -9.33 -1.60
CA ASP A 451 -35.34 -9.83 -2.06
C ASP A 451 -35.35 -11.37 -2.25
N ALA A 452 -34.61 -12.09 -1.41
CA ALA A 452 -34.55 -13.55 -1.44
C ALA A 452 -35.55 -14.16 -0.45
N THR A 453 -36.21 -15.23 -0.86
CA THR A 453 -37.08 -16.02 0.03
C THR A 453 -36.25 -16.65 1.17
N PRO A 454 -36.84 -16.97 2.33
CA PRO A 454 -36.09 -17.57 3.45
C PRO A 454 -35.38 -18.87 3.05
N GLU A 455 -35.99 -19.67 2.18
CA GLU A 455 -35.38 -20.89 1.61
C GLU A 455 -34.14 -20.58 0.74
N GLN A 456 -34.20 -19.52 -0.08
CA GLN A 456 -33.05 -19.08 -0.89
C GLN A 456 -31.91 -18.52 -0.03
N GLN A 457 -32.24 -17.82 1.06
CA GLN A 457 -31.23 -17.35 2.02
C GLN A 457 -30.55 -18.54 2.72
N LEU A 458 -31.34 -19.56 3.11
CA LEU A 458 -30.82 -20.79 3.69
C LEU A 458 -29.91 -21.55 2.72
N GLN A 459 -30.34 -21.68 1.47
CA GLN A 459 -29.52 -22.27 0.42
C GLN A 459 -28.21 -21.49 0.21
N SER A 460 -28.28 -20.16 0.18
CA SER A 460 -27.09 -19.31 0.04
C SER A 460 -26.11 -19.48 1.21
N CYS A 461 -26.60 -19.61 2.44
CA CYS A 461 -25.78 -19.96 3.61
C CYS A 461 -25.04 -21.29 3.39
N VAL A 462 -25.77 -22.35 3.02
CA VAL A 462 -25.19 -23.68 2.83
C VAL A 462 -24.14 -23.69 1.72
N TRP A 463 -24.42 -23.01 0.59
CA TRP A 463 -23.46 -22.90 -0.53
C TRP A 463 -22.22 -22.10 -0.14
N SER A 464 -22.38 -21.04 0.65
CA SER A 464 -21.26 -20.26 1.17
C SER A 464 -20.39 -21.09 2.12
N LEU A 465 -20.98 -21.88 3.02
CA LEU A 465 -20.21 -22.81 3.88
C LEU A 465 -19.53 -23.92 3.08
N ALA A 466 -20.18 -24.45 2.04
CA ALA A 466 -19.58 -25.42 1.14
C ALA A 466 -18.35 -24.82 0.43
N ALA A 467 -18.49 -23.61 -0.11
CA ALA A 467 -17.41 -22.90 -0.76
C ALA A 467 -16.26 -22.56 0.19
N PHE A 468 -16.59 -22.20 1.43
CA PHE A 468 -15.60 -21.99 2.49
C PHE A 468 -14.74 -23.24 2.73
N LEU A 469 -15.37 -24.41 2.84
CA LEU A 469 -14.69 -25.67 3.08
C LEU A 469 -13.81 -26.11 1.91
N LEU A 470 -14.23 -25.82 0.67
CA LEU A 470 -13.46 -26.13 -0.54
C LEU A 470 -12.28 -25.16 -0.72
N GLU A 471 -12.48 -23.85 -0.54
CA GLU A 471 -11.43 -22.84 -0.76
C GLU A 471 -10.42 -22.77 0.40
N HIS A 472 -10.92 -22.70 1.64
CA HIS A 472 -10.06 -22.46 2.81
C HIS A 472 -9.78 -23.72 3.63
N GLY A 473 -10.61 -24.76 3.51
CA GLY A 473 -10.39 -26.06 4.13
C GLY A 473 -9.60 -27.05 3.26
N GLU A 474 -9.41 -26.73 1.97
CA GLU A 474 -8.76 -27.61 0.97
C GLU A 474 -9.33 -29.05 0.96
N LEU A 475 -10.63 -29.19 1.27
CA LEU A 475 -11.31 -30.48 1.35
C LEU A 475 -11.79 -30.96 -0.03
N GLU A 476 -11.82 -32.27 -0.23
CA GLU A 476 -12.50 -32.89 -1.37
C GLU A 476 -14.03 -32.77 -1.23
N PRO A 477 -14.79 -32.70 -2.35
CA PRO A 477 -16.25 -32.50 -2.32
C PRO A 477 -17.00 -33.54 -1.46
N GLU A 478 -16.55 -34.79 -1.44
CA GLU A 478 -17.16 -35.85 -0.62
C GLU A 478 -16.90 -35.65 0.88
N ALA A 479 -15.68 -35.23 1.25
CA ALA A 479 -15.33 -34.97 2.64
C ALA A 479 -16.03 -33.73 3.19
N MET A 480 -16.21 -32.70 2.34
CA MET A 480 -16.93 -31.47 2.66
C MET A 480 -18.36 -31.74 3.12
N LEU A 481 -19.06 -32.70 2.52
CA LEU A 481 -20.44 -33.06 2.92
C LEU A 481 -20.52 -33.58 4.36
N ASN A 482 -19.55 -34.38 4.80
CA ASN A 482 -19.55 -34.91 6.17
C ASN A 482 -19.47 -33.77 7.19
N HIS A 483 -18.67 -32.74 6.90
CA HIS A 483 -18.55 -31.56 7.75
C HIS A 483 -19.78 -30.65 7.68
N LEU A 484 -20.40 -30.48 6.50
CA LEU A 484 -21.63 -29.70 6.35
C LEU A 484 -22.82 -30.32 7.08
N GLN A 485 -22.96 -31.65 7.06
CA GLN A 485 -24.08 -32.33 7.72
C GLN A 485 -24.12 -32.08 9.24
N ASP A 486 -22.98 -31.77 9.85
CA ASP A 486 -22.87 -31.49 11.27
C ASP A 486 -23.27 -30.05 11.66
N THR A 487 -23.40 -29.15 10.69
CA THR A 487 -23.72 -27.72 10.89
C THR A 487 -25.18 -27.50 11.27
N LYS A 488 -25.46 -26.41 11.99
CA LYS A 488 -26.83 -26.02 12.37
C LYS A 488 -27.63 -25.54 11.16
N THR A 489 -26.98 -24.77 10.28
CA THR A 489 -27.53 -24.28 9.01
C THR A 489 -28.01 -25.43 8.13
N TRP A 490 -27.24 -26.51 7.96
CA TRP A 490 -27.70 -27.69 7.24
C TRP A 490 -28.91 -28.34 7.90
N LYS A 491 -28.84 -28.56 9.23
CA LYS A 491 -29.92 -29.21 10.01
C LYS A 491 -31.23 -28.42 10.05
N SER A 492 -31.20 -27.13 9.72
CA SER A 492 -32.40 -26.29 9.67
C SER A 492 -33.23 -26.43 8.38
N SER A 493 -32.71 -27.14 7.37
CA SER A 493 -33.41 -27.42 6.11
C SER A 493 -34.22 -28.72 6.15
N ASP A 494 -35.26 -28.82 5.30
CA ASP A 494 -36.07 -30.02 5.17
C ASP A 494 -35.31 -31.19 4.52
N THR A 495 -35.64 -32.43 4.88
CA THR A 495 -34.92 -33.64 4.42
C THR A 495 -34.95 -33.81 2.90
N SER A 496 -36.00 -33.32 2.23
CA SER A 496 -36.10 -33.31 0.76
C SER A 496 -35.12 -32.34 0.11
N ASP A 497 -34.92 -31.17 0.72
CA ASP A 497 -34.00 -30.15 0.21
C ASP A 497 -32.56 -30.56 0.46
N GLN A 498 -32.25 -31.18 1.60
CA GLN A 498 -30.92 -31.73 1.90
C GLN A 498 -30.44 -32.72 0.83
N SER A 499 -31.30 -33.64 0.41
CA SER A 499 -30.96 -34.62 -0.63
C SER A 499 -30.71 -33.94 -1.97
N ARG A 500 -31.57 -32.99 -2.35
CA ARG A 500 -31.41 -32.20 -3.58
C ARG A 500 -30.13 -31.36 -3.57
N TRP A 501 -29.80 -30.75 -2.44
CA TRP A 501 -28.61 -29.93 -2.29
C TRP A 501 -27.34 -30.76 -2.30
N GLN A 502 -27.37 -31.95 -1.68
CA GLN A 502 -26.27 -32.90 -1.72
C GLN A 502 -25.93 -33.32 -3.15
N ASP A 503 -26.94 -33.70 -3.93
CA ASP A 503 -26.75 -34.06 -5.35
C ASP A 503 -26.19 -32.87 -6.16
N SER A 504 -26.71 -31.67 -5.91
CA SER A 504 -26.27 -30.45 -6.59
C SER A 504 -24.82 -30.09 -6.25
N LEU A 505 -24.43 -30.14 -4.97
CA LEU A 505 -23.08 -29.80 -4.50
C LEU A 505 -22.02 -30.78 -5.00
N LEU A 506 -22.38 -32.06 -5.18
CA LEU A 506 -21.49 -33.06 -5.79
C LEU A 506 -21.36 -32.89 -7.30
N SER A 507 -22.44 -32.47 -7.98
CA SER A 507 -22.43 -32.27 -9.43
C SER A 507 -21.73 -30.97 -9.87
N ASP A 508 -21.86 -29.90 -9.08
CA ASP A 508 -21.32 -28.57 -9.38
C ASP A 508 -20.88 -27.85 -8.08
N PRO A 509 -19.68 -28.19 -7.55
CA PRO A 509 -19.19 -27.63 -6.30
C PRO A 509 -18.77 -26.15 -6.43
N PRO A 510 -19.17 -25.26 -5.50
CA PRO A 510 -18.76 -23.87 -5.54
C PRO A 510 -17.34 -23.71 -4.99
N PHE A 511 -16.34 -23.46 -5.84
CA PHE A 511 -14.94 -23.34 -5.42
C PHE A 511 -14.53 -21.97 -4.86
N ILE A 512 -15.39 -20.96 -4.97
CA ILE A 512 -15.07 -19.58 -4.58
C ILE A 512 -15.99 -19.16 -3.45
N TYR A 513 -15.39 -18.89 -2.30
CA TYR A 513 -16.07 -18.39 -1.12
C TYR A 513 -16.57 -16.97 -1.35
N GLN A 514 -17.88 -16.82 -1.16
CA GLN A 514 -18.56 -15.54 -1.09
C GLN A 514 -19.45 -15.55 0.14
N TRP A 515 -19.56 -14.42 0.83
CA TRP A 515 -20.49 -14.31 1.95
C TRP A 515 -21.93 -14.52 1.45
N PRO A 516 -22.80 -15.11 2.29
CA PRO A 516 -24.13 -15.48 1.85
C PRO A 516 -25.03 -14.25 1.72
N ALA A 517 -25.97 -14.30 0.79
CA ALA A 517 -26.98 -13.27 0.60
C ALA A 517 -28.10 -13.43 1.65
N VAL A 518 -27.81 -13.03 2.90
CA VAL A 518 -28.73 -13.18 4.04
C VAL A 518 -29.04 -11.84 4.67
N LYS A 519 -30.29 -11.65 5.12
CA LYS A 519 -30.68 -10.44 5.83
C LYS A 519 -29.90 -10.34 7.16
N PRO A 520 -29.20 -9.22 7.41
CA PRO A 520 -28.38 -9.06 8.61
C PRO A 520 -29.23 -9.11 9.89
N LYS A 521 -28.63 -9.56 11.00
CA LYS A 521 -29.27 -9.71 12.33
C LYS A 521 -30.45 -10.70 12.41
N THR A 522 -30.58 -11.60 11.44
CA THR A 522 -31.52 -12.73 11.52
C THR A 522 -30.94 -13.86 12.38
N PRO A 523 -31.77 -14.76 12.96
CA PRO A 523 -31.25 -15.94 13.66
C PRO A 523 -30.39 -16.81 12.74
N LEU A 524 -30.77 -16.92 11.46
CA LEU A 524 -30.02 -17.64 10.43
C LEU A 524 -28.59 -17.10 10.27
N CYS A 525 -28.41 -15.78 10.32
CA CYS A 525 -27.09 -15.15 10.29
C CYS A 525 -26.21 -15.60 11.47
N ASN A 526 -26.78 -15.69 12.68
CA ASN A 526 -26.02 -16.13 13.86
C ASN A 526 -25.68 -17.62 13.78
N ASP A 527 -26.60 -18.45 13.30
CA ASP A 527 -26.35 -19.87 13.08
C ASP A 527 -25.25 -20.09 12.03
N PHE A 528 -25.28 -19.33 10.92
CA PHE A 528 -24.24 -19.36 9.90
C PHE A 528 -22.88 -18.92 10.45
N LEU A 529 -22.80 -17.81 11.21
CA LEU A 529 -21.52 -17.34 11.77
C LEU A 529 -20.97 -18.31 12.82
N ALA A 530 -21.83 -18.95 13.61
CA ALA A 530 -21.42 -19.99 14.54
C ALA A 530 -20.88 -21.23 13.81
N ASP A 531 -21.54 -21.65 12.74
CA ASP A 531 -21.08 -22.77 11.91
C ASP A 531 -19.77 -22.43 11.20
N LEU A 532 -19.61 -21.20 10.67
CA LEU A 532 -18.37 -20.72 10.06
C LEU A 532 -17.20 -20.70 11.06
N ALA A 533 -17.44 -20.22 12.28
CA ALA A 533 -16.44 -20.23 13.36
C ALA A 533 -16.05 -21.66 13.76
N LYS A 534 -17.02 -22.57 13.82
CA LYS A 534 -16.77 -23.99 14.11
C LYS A 534 -15.97 -24.65 12.98
N LEU A 535 -16.39 -24.50 11.72
CA LEU A 535 -15.74 -25.11 10.56
C LEU A 535 -14.32 -24.56 10.36
N SER A 536 -14.12 -23.25 10.50
CA SER A 536 -12.78 -22.65 10.43
C SER A 536 -11.84 -23.22 11.51
N ALA A 537 -12.33 -23.46 12.73
CA ALA A 537 -11.52 -24.05 13.79
C ALA A 537 -11.15 -25.54 13.54
N HIS A 538 -12.00 -26.29 12.83
CA HIS A 538 -11.81 -27.73 12.60
C HIS A 538 -11.08 -28.04 11.28
N CYS A 539 -11.28 -27.22 10.24
CA CYS A 539 -10.84 -27.54 8.88
C CYS A 539 -9.72 -26.64 8.37
N CYS A 540 -9.54 -25.43 8.92
CA CYS A 540 -8.50 -24.51 8.45
C CYS A 540 -7.24 -24.63 9.31
N SER A 541 -6.14 -25.09 8.70
CA SER A 541 -4.83 -25.03 9.33
C SER A 541 -4.17 -23.66 9.05
N PRO A 542 -3.50 -23.04 10.03
CA PRO A 542 -2.73 -21.83 9.78
C PRO A 542 -1.61 -22.10 8.78
N GLN A 543 -1.45 -21.21 7.80
CA GLN A 543 -0.34 -21.30 6.86
C GLN A 543 0.97 -20.90 7.54
N TRP A 544 2.07 -21.57 7.17
CA TRP A 544 3.36 -21.32 7.79
C TRP A 544 4.50 -21.47 6.80
N GLU A 545 5.56 -20.70 7.03
CA GLU A 545 6.79 -20.74 6.23
C GLU A 545 7.99 -21.02 7.14
N PRO A 546 8.83 -22.02 6.81
CA PRO A 546 10.08 -22.24 7.54
C PRO A 546 11.08 -21.13 7.20
N ILE A 547 11.58 -20.44 8.22
CA ILE A 547 12.68 -19.48 8.08
C ILE A 547 13.98 -20.27 8.22
N GLN A 548 14.67 -20.48 7.09
CA GLN A 548 16.03 -21.02 7.10
C GLN A 548 17.01 -19.94 7.55
N ASN A 549 17.31 -19.91 8.85
CA ASN A 549 18.44 -19.15 9.39
C ASN A 549 19.60 -20.11 9.67
N ASN A 550 20.77 -19.79 9.12
CA ASN A 550 21.99 -20.61 9.25
C ASN A 550 22.50 -20.77 10.70
N GLU A 551 21.94 -20.04 11.67
CA GLU A 551 22.48 -19.94 13.03
C GLU A 551 21.50 -20.31 14.16
N SER A 552 20.22 -20.62 13.87
CA SER A 552 19.21 -20.85 14.92
C SER A 552 18.33 -22.09 14.72
N PRO A 553 17.74 -22.63 15.81
CA PRO A 553 16.69 -23.65 15.75
C PRO A 553 15.61 -23.31 14.72
N GLU A 554 15.00 -24.34 14.14
CA GLU A 554 13.90 -24.24 13.17
C GLU A 554 12.90 -23.15 13.60
N SER A 555 12.94 -22.03 12.90
CA SER A 555 12.06 -20.89 13.17
C SER A 555 10.96 -20.92 12.13
N ILE A 556 9.72 -20.93 12.59
CA ILE A 556 8.54 -21.01 11.74
C ILE A 556 7.82 -19.68 11.84
N ARG A 557 7.62 -19.03 10.70
CA ARG A 557 6.74 -17.86 10.61
C ARG A 557 5.33 -18.38 10.39
N VAL A 558 4.44 -18.05 11.30
CA VAL A 558 3.02 -18.35 11.15
C VAL A 558 2.35 -17.15 10.52
N MET A 559 1.73 -17.40 9.36
CA MET A 559 0.85 -16.45 8.72
C MET A 559 -0.56 -16.63 9.30
N ARG A 560 -1.39 -15.58 9.22
CA ARG A 560 -2.78 -15.68 9.68
C ARG A 560 -3.50 -16.82 8.97
N SER A 561 -4.33 -17.54 9.73
CA SER A 561 -5.21 -18.55 9.16
C SER A 561 -6.25 -17.86 8.27
N PRO A 562 -6.42 -18.29 7.01
CA PRO A 562 -7.42 -17.71 6.12
C PRO A 562 -8.85 -17.84 6.69
N GLY A 563 -9.10 -18.86 7.53
CA GLY A 563 -10.37 -19.02 8.22
C GLY A 563 -10.69 -17.91 9.23
N VAL A 564 -9.68 -17.36 9.90
CA VAL A 564 -9.84 -16.23 10.84
C VAL A 564 -10.28 -14.97 10.09
N ASP A 565 -9.63 -14.69 8.97
CA ASP A 565 -9.96 -13.53 8.14
C ASP A 565 -11.37 -13.68 7.57
N ALA A 566 -11.72 -14.87 7.07
CA ALA A 566 -13.06 -15.16 6.57
C ALA A 566 -14.15 -14.96 7.65
N VAL A 567 -13.96 -15.43 8.88
CA VAL A 567 -14.91 -15.23 9.99
C VAL A 567 -15.09 -13.74 10.30
N SER A 568 -13.99 -13.00 10.44
CA SER A 568 -14.05 -11.58 10.80
C SER A 568 -14.70 -10.72 9.70
N VAL A 569 -14.34 -10.96 8.45
CA VAL A 569 -14.89 -10.26 7.27
C VAL A 569 -16.37 -10.60 7.09
N THR A 570 -16.73 -11.87 7.22
CA THR A 570 -18.13 -12.29 7.04
C THR A 570 -19.02 -11.80 8.19
N ALA A 571 -18.51 -11.81 9.42
CA ALA A 571 -19.20 -11.22 10.56
C ALA A 571 -19.49 -9.74 10.34
N TYR A 572 -18.57 -8.98 9.74
CA TYR A 572 -18.83 -7.59 9.38
C TYR A 572 -19.93 -7.45 8.32
N HIS A 573 -19.84 -8.19 7.21
CA HIS A 573 -20.83 -8.12 6.13
C HIS A 573 -22.24 -8.45 6.61
N LEU A 574 -22.36 -9.42 7.52
CA LEU A 574 -23.64 -9.82 8.09
C LEU A 574 -24.09 -8.97 9.30
N ARG A 575 -23.35 -7.91 9.63
CA ARG A 575 -23.60 -7.02 10.78
C ARG A 575 -23.58 -7.77 12.13
N GLY A 576 -22.77 -8.83 12.26
CA GLY A 576 -22.39 -9.43 13.53
C GLY A 576 -21.37 -8.60 14.31
N ASP A 577 -21.14 -8.91 15.58
CA ASP A 577 -19.99 -8.37 16.32
C ASP A 577 -18.76 -9.23 16.04
N GLY A 578 -17.83 -8.70 15.24
CA GLY A 578 -16.60 -9.43 14.87
C GLY A 578 -15.79 -9.88 16.10
N ARG A 579 -15.81 -9.13 17.22
CA ARG A 579 -15.08 -9.54 18.43
C ARG A 579 -15.71 -10.75 19.11
N GLU A 580 -17.04 -10.78 19.14
CA GLU A 580 -17.79 -11.90 19.70
C GLU A 580 -17.50 -13.18 18.92
N TRP A 581 -17.56 -13.12 17.59
CA TRP A 581 -17.32 -14.27 16.73
C TRP A 581 -15.84 -14.70 16.70
N MET A 582 -14.91 -13.76 16.86
CA MET A 582 -13.50 -14.10 17.06
C MET A 582 -13.25 -14.81 18.40
N GLN A 583 -13.96 -14.43 19.47
CA GLN A 583 -13.90 -15.14 20.74
C GLN A 583 -14.55 -16.52 20.66
N GLU A 584 -15.61 -16.68 19.86
CA GLU A 584 -16.23 -17.99 19.62
C GLU A 584 -15.30 -18.91 18.81
N TYR A 585 -14.66 -18.39 17.75
CA TYR A 585 -13.63 -19.11 17.01
C TYR A 585 -12.49 -19.58 17.92
N GLN A 586 -11.99 -18.72 18.83
CA GLN A 586 -10.95 -19.08 19.79
C GLN A 586 -11.43 -20.17 20.77
N ARG A 587 -12.69 -20.10 21.22
CA ARG A 587 -13.29 -21.12 22.08
C ARG A 587 -13.42 -22.47 21.37
N GLU A 588 -13.85 -22.48 20.11
CA GLU A 588 -13.94 -23.70 19.32
C GLU A 588 -12.56 -24.29 19.02
N THR A 589 -11.57 -23.45 18.71
CA THR A 589 -10.18 -23.88 18.52
C THR A 589 -9.62 -24.52 19.79
N GLU A 590 -9.86 -23.92 20.96
CA GLU A 590 -9.49 -24.50 22.24
C GLU A 590 -10.18 -25.86 22.47
N ARG A 591 -11.48 -25.97 22.16
CA ARG A 591 -12.23 -27.24 22.28
C ARG A 591 -11.64 -28.35 21.44
N VAL A 592 -11.26 -28.06 20.18
CA VAL A 592 -10.63 -29.04 19.28
C VAL A 592 -9.29 -29.51 19.86
N LEU A 593 -8.42 -28.56 20.25
CA LEU A 593 -7.11 -28.89 20.81
C LEU A 593 -7.22 -29.66 22.14
N VAL A 594 -8.17 -29.30 23.00
CA VAL A 594 -8.39 -29.99 24.28
C VAL A 594 -9.00 -31.38 24.08
N ALA A 595 -9.87 -31.58 23.08
CA ALA A 595 -10.45 -32.88 22.77
C ALA A 595 -9.39 -33.89 22.30
N GLU A 596 -8.34 -33.42 21.62
CA GLU A 596 -7.20 -34.26 21.23
C GLU A 596 -6.31 -34.63 22.44
N MET A 597 -6.21 -33.75 23.45
CA MET A 597 -5.38 -33.95 24.63
C MET A 597 -6.00 -34.95 25.62
N LYS A 598 -5.35 -36.10 25.82
CA LYS A 598 -5.83 -37.14 26.74
C LYS A 598 -5.86 -36.69 28.21
N GLN A 599 -4.95 -35.82 28.64
CA GLN A 599 -4.87 -35.30 30.01
C GLN A 599 -4.24 -33.90 30.00
N ASN A 600 -4.96 -32.90 30.51
CA ASN A 600 -4.48 -31.51 30.55
C ASN A 600 -4.16 -31.08 32.00
N PRO A 601 -2.91 -30.74 32.33
CA PRO A 601 -2.55 -30.23 33.64
C PRO A 601 -2.66 -28.69 33.81
N THR A 602 -2.95 -27.92 32.76
CA THR A 602 -2.73 -26.45 32.72
C THR A 602 -3.99 -25.59 32.42
N PRO A 603 -3.96 -24.27 32.74
CA PRO A 603 -5.04 -23.27 32.55
C PRO A 603 -5.39 -23.01 31.06
N PRO A 604 -6.42 -22.19 30.74
CA PRO A 604 -6.83 -21.89 29.36
C PRO A 604 -5.64 -21.54 28.46
N ILE A 605 -5.63 -22.14 27.27
CA ILE A 605 -4.51 -22.03 26.33
C ILE A 605 -4.57 -20.64 25.69
N PRO A 606 -3.52 -19.80 25.81
CA PRO A 606 -3.50 -18.49 25.15
C PRO A 606 -3.69 -18.61 23.64
N PRO A 607 -4.39 -17.68 22.96
CA PRO A 607 -4.69 -17.77 21.53
C PRO A 607 -3.44 -18.00 20.66
N ALA A 608 -2.35 -17.29 20.94
CA ALA A 608 -1.11 -17.46 20.19
C ALA A 608 -0.47 -18.87 20.36
N THR A 609 -0.66 -19.49 21.52
CA THR A 609 -0.25 -20.87 21.76
C THR A 609 -1.12 -21.86 20.99
N GLN A 610 -2.42 -21.56 20.83
CA GLN A 610 -3.33 -22.38 20.03
C GLN A 610 -2.90 -22.41 18.55
N THR A 611 -2.63 -21.23 17.96
CA THR A 611 -2.14 -21.13 16.58
C THR A 611 -0.84 -21.89 16.40
N ALA A 612 0.08 -21.77 17.37
CA ALA A 612 1.34 -22.48 17.34
C ALA A 612 1.19 -24.01 17.39
N LEU A 613 0.25 -24.52 18.20
CA LEU A 613 -0.03 -25.94 18.29
C LEU A 613 -0.70 -26.49 17.02
N GLN A 614 -1.60 -25.73 16.41
CA GLN A 614 -2.19 -26.12 15.12
C GLN A 614 -1.12 -26.21 14.03
N CYS A 615 -0.20 -25.23 13.96
CA CYS A 615 0.90 -25.24 13.02
C CYS A 615 1.86 -26.43 13.24
N LEU A 616 2.24 -26.71 14.49
CA LEU A 616 3.20 -27.78 14.81
C LEU A 616 2.60 -29.19 14.71
N SER A 617 1.30 -29.35 15.00
CA SER A 617 0.63 -30.65 14.97
C SER A 617 0.42 -31.17 13.55
N GLY A 618 0.08 -30.29 12.60
CA GLY A 618 -0.27 -30.71 11.23
C GLY A 618 -1.35 -31.78 11.20
N GLY A 619 -2.32 -31.71 12.12
CA GLY A 619 -3.40 -32.69 12.28
C GLY A 619 -3.04 -33.96 13.05
N LYS A 620 -1.84 -34.06 13.64
CA LYS A 620 -1.46 -35.17 14.52
C LYS A 620 -1.94 -34.96 15.96
N PRO A 621 -2.33 -36.02 16.68
CA PRO A 621 -2.90 -35.89 18.01
C PRO A 621 -1.89 -35.36 19.03
N LEU A 622 -2.31 -34.32 19.76
CA LEU A 622 -1.60 -33.74 20.88
C LEU A 622 -1.81 -34.57 22.16
N ARG A 623 -0.74 -34.97 22.86
CA ARG A 623 -0.89 -35.76 24.10
C ARG A 623 -1.00 -34.93 25.37
N PHE A 624 -0.16 -33.91 25.50
CA PHE A 624 -0.08 -33.02 26.66
C PHE A 624 0.63 -31.71 26.30
N LEU A 625 0.40 -30.65 27.09
CA LEU A 625 1.05 -29.35 26.96
C LEU A 625 1.48 -28.81 28.34
N TYR A 626 2.72 -28.33 28.45
CA TYR A 626 3.23 -27.62 29.62
C TYR A 626 3.75 -26.23 29.23
N SER A 627 3.32 -25.18 29.94
CA SER A 627 3.67 -23.77 29.67
C SER A 627 4.82 -23.21 30.50
N ASP A 628 5.08 -23.81 31.67
CA ASP A 628 6.06 -23.28 32.63
C ASP A 628 7.40 -24.03 32.51
N VAL A 629 8.03 -23.93 31.34
CA VAL A 629 9.24 -24.69 31.01
C VAL A 629 10.45 -23.78 30.87
N THR A 630 11.56 -24.23 31.46
CA THR A 630 12.88 -23.63 31.25
C THR A 630 13.75 -24.56 30.41
N PHE A 631 14.25 -24.05 29.29
CA PHE A 631 15.11 -24.79 28.39
C PHE A 631 16.56 -24.33 28.51
N HIS A 632 17.48 -25.28 28.71
CA HIS A 632 18.91 -25.04 28.83
C HIS A 632 19.60 -25.65 27.62
N SER A 633 20.07 -24.82 26.68
CA SER A 633 20.76 -25.31 25.48
C SER A 633 22.28 -25.44 25.67
N SER A 634 22.85 -24.67 26.58
CA SER A 634 24.26 -24.68 27.00
C SER A 634 24.37 -23.96 28.35
N ALA A 635 25.53 -24.03 29.01
CA ALA A 635 25.75 -23.39 30.31
C ALA A 635 25.47 -21.86 30.35
N LYS A 636 25.34 -21.19 29.20
CA LYS A 636 25.06 -19.75 29.11
C LYS A 636 23.71 -19.39 28.49
N HIS A 637 22.99 -20.32 27.88
CA HIS A 637 21.74 -20.01 27.17
C HIS A 637 20.55 -20.69 27.83
N VAL A 638 19.83 -19.90 28.64
CA VAL A 638 18.61 -20.32 29.36
C VAL A 638 17.44 -19.55 28.76
N ILE A 639 16.48 -20.29 28.22
CA ILE A 639 15.23 -19.74 27.69
C ILE A 639 14.17 -19.96 28.76
N LYS A 640 13.65 -18.85 29.27
CA LYS A 640 12.48 -18.84 30.17
C LYS A 640 11.24 -18.71 29.27
N ASP A 641 10.14 -19.33 29.68
CA ASP A 641 8.86 -19.34 28.96
C ASP A 641 8.84 -20.19 27.68
N ALA A 642 9.54 -21.34 27.72
CA ALA A 642 9.36 -22.37 26.70
C ALA A 642 8.08 -23.17 26.98
N LEU A 643 7.54 -23.77 25.92
CA LEU A 643 6.42 -24.70 25.94
C LEU A 643 6.94 -26.09 25.56
N VAL A 644 6.42 -27.11 26.23
CA VAL A 644 6.68 -28.52 25.89
C VAL A 644 5.37 -29.17 25.51
N THR A 645 5.34 -29.77 24.33
CA THR A 645 4.23 -30.58 23.86
C THR A 645 4.72 -31.92 23.33
N CYS A 646 3.86 -32.92 23.34
CA CYS A 646 4.10 -34.20 22.67
C CYS A 646 3.12 -34.35 21.52
N ILE A 647 3.65 -34.43 20.30
CA ILE A 647 2.89 -34.62 19.07
C ILE A 647 3.24 -36.01 18.54
N ASP A 648 2.25 -36.90 18.48
CA ASP A 648 2.43 -38.30 18.07
C ASP A 648 3.48 -39.06 18.90
N SER A 649 4.72 -39.21 18.40
CA SER A 649 5.86 -39.86 19.06
C SER A 649 7.07 -38.94 19.25
N GLU A 650 6.89 -37.63 19.13
CA GLU A 650 7.94 -36.63 19.27
C GLU A 650 7.61 -35.63 20.37
N LEU A 651 8.58 -35.36 21.24
CA LEU A 651 8.53 -34.29 22.22
C LEU A 651 9.14 -33.04 21.60
N ILE A 652 8.33 -31.98 21.50
CA ILE A 652 8.70 -30.71 20.88
C ILE A 652 8.78 -29.64 21.96
N VAL A 653 9.92 -28.95 22.00
CA VAL A 653 10.13 -27.78 22.86
C VAL A 653 10.20 -26.56 21.98
N PHE A 654 9.31 -25.60 22.22
CA PHE A 654 9.20 -24.40 21.40
C PHE A 654 8.94 -23.16 22.24
N SER A 655 9.21 -21.98 21.68
CA SER A 655 8.71 -20.72 22.24
C SER A 655 8.03 -19.91 21.15
N HIS A 656 7.07 -19.09 21.54
CA HIS A 656 6.31 -18.23 20.65
C HIS A 656 6.59 -16.77 20.99
N HIS A 657 6.90 -15.96 19.98
CA HIS A 657 7.10 -14.52 20.12
C HIS A 657 6.31 -13.77 19.06
N GLN A 658 5.59 -12.73 19.47
CA GLN A 658 4.95 -11.81 18.55
C GLN A 658 5.98 -10.80 18.04
N ILE A 659 6.10 -10.66 16.72
CA ILE A 659 7.05 -9.70 16.13
C ILE A 659 6.49 -8.28 16.33
N ALA A 660 7.26 -7.41 16.99
CA ALA A 660 6.87 -6.03 17.21
C ALA A 660 6.60 -5.30 15.88
N GLY A 661 5.34 -4.95 15.63
CA GLY A 661 4.92 -4.20 14.45
C GLY A 661 4.30 -5.03 13.32
N ALA A 662 4.56 -6.34 13.25
CA ALA A 662 3.94 -7.24 12.27
C ALA A 662 2.71 -7.95 12.88
N GLU A 663 1.82 -8.47 12.04
CA GLU A 663 0.72 -9.36 12.48
C GLU A 663 1.15 -10.82 12.58
N ASP A 664 2.39 -11.12 12.15
CA ASP A 664 2.92 -12.48 12.11
C ASP A 664 3.46 -12.92 13.47
N GLU A 665 3.24 -14.18 13.74
CA GLU A 665 3.73 -14.87 14.93
C GLU A 665 4.98 -15.68 14.56
N LEU A 666 5.99 -15.65 15.42
CA LEU A 666 7.24 -16.38 15.22
C LEU A 666 7.33 -17.50 16.26
N ILE A 667 7.44 -18.73 15.77
CA ILE A 667 7.62 -19.92 16.59
C ILE A 667 9.06 -20.37 16.44
N HIS A 668 9.77 -20.52 17.56
CA HIS A 668 11.12 -21.09 17.58
C HIS A 668 11.07 -22.49 18.17
N VAL A 669 11.43 -23.50 17.38
CA VAL A 669 11.48 -24.89 17.82
C VAL A 669 12.89 -25.24 18.32
N HIS A 670 13.10 -25.20 19.64
CA HIS A 670 14.41 -25.38 20.27
C HIS A 670 14.98 -26.79 20.16
N CYS A 671 14.10 -27.79 20.26
CA CYS A 671 14.43 -29.18 19.98
C CYS A 671 13.19 -30.03 19.68
N ARG A 672 13.43 -31.12 18.94
CA ARG A 672 12.52 -32.25 18.74
C ARG A 672 13.24 -33.51 19.20
N TRP A 673 12.64 -34.26 20.12
CA TRP A 673 13.19 -35.50 20.64
C TRP A 673 12.22 -36.66 20.38
N PRO A 674 12.68 -37.76 19.75
CA PRO A 674 11.91 -38.98 19.68
C PRO A 674 11.61 -39.46 21.09
N LEU A 675 10.37 -39.84 21.37
CA LEU A 675 9.93 -40.09 22.74
C LEU A 675 10.70 -41.22 23.43
N GLY A 676 11.08 -42.25 22.68
CA GLY A 676 11.88 -43.39 23.18
C GLY A 676 13.32 -43.03 23.56
N GLU A 677 13.78 -41.83 23.21
CA GLU A 677 15.09 -41.31 23.61
C GLU A 677 15.00 -40.32 24.78
N VAL A 678 13.81 -39.98 25.26
CA VAL A 678 13.65 -39.04 26.37
C VAL A 678 13.71 -39.79 27.70
N ARG A 679 14.40 -39.22 28.69
CA ARG A 679 14.33 -39.67 30.08
C ARG A 679 13.82 -38.55 30.96
N ALA A 680 12.97 -38.91 31.93
CA ALA A 680 12.41 -38.00 32.91
C ALA A 680 13.01 -38.27 34.29
N GLU A 681 13.45 -37.22 34.97
CA GLU A 681 13.97 -37.26 36.33
C GLU A 681 13.18 -36.30 37.23
N LYS A 682 12.86 -36.75 38.44
CA LYS A 682 12.16 -35.95 39.45
C LYS A 682 13.16 -35.10 40.23
N ILE A 683 12.99 -33.78 40.17
CA ILE A 683 13.69 -32.83 41.03
C ILE A 683 12.82 -32.57 42.24
N SER A 684 13.18 -33.15 43.38
CA SER A 684 12.42 -33.00 44.63
C SER A 684 12.71 -31.63 45.24
N GLY A 685 11.70 -30.75 45.25
CA GLY A 685 11.75 -29.47 45.97
C GLY A 685 10.85 -29.48 47.20
N TYR A 686 11.09 -28.53 48.11
CA TYR A 686 10.38 -28.42 49.38
C TYR A 686 8.89 -28.06 49.23
N VAL A 687 8.57 -27.21 48.25
CA VAL A 687 7.19 -26.72 47.99
C VAL A 687 6.56 -27.41 46.78
N ARG A 688 7.37 -27.74 45.77
CA ARG A 688 6.94 -28.37 44.52
C ARG A 688 8.04 -29.29 44.01
N SER A 689 7.67 -30.35 43.30
CA SER A 689 8.62 -31.22 42.60
C SER A 689 8.58 -30.90 41.11
N ASP A 690 9.74 -30.57 40.54
CA ASP A 690 9.87 -30.25 39.12
C ASP A 690 10.31 -31.50 38.33
N CYS A 691 10.07 -31.53 37.02
CA CYS A 691 10.49 -32.63 36.16
C CYS A 691 11.59 -32.17 35.19
N ARG A 692 12.75 -32.83 35.23
CA ARG A 692 13.83 -32.64 34.27
C ARG A 692 13.73 -33.68 33.16
N LEU A 693 13.75 -33.24 31.92
CA LEU A 693 13.85 -34.09 30.73
C LEU A 693 15.23 -33.91 30.07
N PHE A 694 15.79 -35.02 29.62
CA PHE A 694 17.04 -35.05 28.86
C PHE A 694 17.04 -36.24 27.89
N ARG A 695 17.91 -36.17 26.88
CA ARG A 695 18.06 -37.21 25.85
C ARG A 695 18.99 -38.34 26.34
N SER A 696 18.55 -39.58 26.23
CA SER A 696 19.31 -40.79 26.53
C SER A 696 20.51 -40.89 25.59
N GLY A 697 21.72 -41.01 26.14
CA GLY A 697 22.95 -41.19 25.36
C GLY A 697 23.87 -39.97 25.24
N SER A 698 23.46 -38.78 25.70
CA SER A 698 24.39 -37.66 25.87
C SER A 698 24.92 -37.63 27.31
N SER A 699 26.10 -38.21 27.53
CA SER A 699 26.79 -38.21 28.83
C SER A 699 27.52 -36.90 29.14
N ASP A 700 27.26 -35.85 28.37
CA ASP A 700 28.01 -34.59 28.41
C ASP A 700 27.18 -33.52 29.13
N GLU A 701 27.76 -32.81 30.11
CA GLU A 701 27.11 -31.69 30.84
C GLU A 701 26.70 -30.52 29.91
N SER A 702 27.10 -30.57 28.64
CA SER A 702 26.70 -29.68 27.56
C SER A 702 25.33 -30.05 26.93
N ALA A 703 24.71 -31.14 27.37
CA ALA A 703 23.46 -31.64 26.81
C ALA A 703 22.27 -30.70 27.07
N LYS A 704 21.45 -30.51 26.03
CA LYS A 704 20.18 -29.77 26.10
C LYS A 704 19.29 -30.40 27.19
N THR A 705 18.94 -29.64 28.22
CA THR A 705 18.02 -30.09 29.29
C THR A 705 16.79 -29.21 29.38
N VAL A 706 15.66 -29.84 29.66
CA VAL A 706 14.35 -29.18 29.78
C VAL A 706 13.88 -29.37 31.21
N VAL A 707 13.53 -28.30 31.92
CA VAL A 707 12.97 -28.39 33.27
C VAL A 707 11.56 -27.83 33.25
N ILE A 708 10.59 -28.71 33.50
CA ILE A 708 9.17 -28.40 33.59
C ILE A 708 8.83 -28.16 35.06
N THR A 709 8.23 -27.01 35.33
CA THR A 709 7.82 -26.61 36.67
C THR A 709 6.61 -27.44 37.13
N GLY A 710 6.68 -28.00 38.33
CA GLY A 710 5.57 -28.77 38.92
C GLY A 710 4.46 -27.89 39.49
N SER A 711 3.25 -28.44 39.59
CA SER A 711 2.13 -27.80 40.28
C SER A 711 2.35 -27.74 41.80
N MET A 712 1.90 -26.66 42.44
CA MET A 712 1.81 -26.58 43.90
C MET A 712 0.60 -27.34 44.47
N LEU A 713 -0.39 -27.66 43.64
CA LEU A 713 -1.68 -28.22 44.08
C LEU A 713 -1.81 -29.73 43.84
N ARG A 714 -0.99 -30.30 42.95
CA ARG A 714 -1.03 -31.72 42.57
C ARG A 714 0.29 -32.39 42.90
N SER A 715 0.25 -33.67 43.27
CA SER A 715 1.46 -34.48 43.45
C SER A 715 2.19 -34.64 42.12
N TYR A 716 3.51 -34.88 42.18
CA TYR A 716 4.36 -35.07 41.01
C TYR A 716 3.80 -36.13 40.05
N ASP A 717 3.46 -37.30 40.58
CA ASP A 717 3.01 -38.43 39.76
C ASP A 717 1.67 -38.15 39.08
N THR A 718 0.78 -37.37 39.71
CA THR A 718 -0.51 -36.99 39.12
C THR A 718 -0.37 -35.85 38.12
N TYR A 719 0.49 -34.87 38.38
CA TYR A 719 0.69 -33.74 37.47
C TYR A 719 1.42 -34.15 36.19
N PHE A 720 2.46 -34.99 36.31
CA PHE A 720 3.27 -35.45 35.19
C PHE A 720 2.84 -36.80 34.61
N GLN A 721 1.67 -37.34 35.01
CA GLN A 721 1.21 -38.68 34.62
C GLN A 721 1.27 -38.90 33.11
N ALA A 722 0.68 -38.01 32.31
CA ALA A 722 0.67 -38.12 30.85
C ALA A 722 2.07 -38.18 30.23
N LEU A 723 3.02 -37.46 30.83
CA LEU A 723 4.41 -37.43 30.39
C LEU A 723 5.14 -38.72 30.79
N LEU A 724 4.99 -39.15 32.03
CA LEU A 724 5.63 -40.37 32.56
C LEU A 724 5.10 -41.62 31.84
N ASP A 725 3.79 -41.70 31.62
CA ASP A 725 3.15 -42.80 30.87
C ASP A 725 3.62 -42.86 29.42
N SER A 726 3.96 -41.70 28.84
CA SER A 726 4.47 -41.64 27.48
C SER A 726 5.94 -42.08 27.43
N VAL A 727 6.78 -41.61 28.36
CA VAL A 727 8.23 -41.89 28.38
C VAL A 727 8.57 -43.32 28.84
N THR A 728 7.70 -43.96 29.63
CA THR A 728 7.93 -45.32 30.16
C THR A 728 7.47 -46.45 29.24
N ARG A 729 6.71 -46.15 28.18
CA ARG A 729 6.30 -47.08 27.13
C ARG A 729 7.30 -47.09 25.99
#